data_AF-A0A953PSE3-F1
#
_entry.id   AF-A0A953PSE3-F1
#
_cell.length_a   1.000
_cell.length_b   1.000
_cell.length_c   1.000
_cell.angle_alpha   90.00
_cell.angle_beta   90.00
_cell.angle_gamma   90.00
#
_symmetry.space_group_name_H-M   'P 1'
#
loop_
_entity.id
_entity.type
_entity.pdbx_description
1 polymer ?
#
loop_
_entity_poly.entity_id
_entity_poly.type
_entity_poly.pdbx_seq_one_letter_code
_entity_poly.pdbx_strand_id
1 'polypeptide(L)'
;MLDKLLAKVVGTQNDRELKRLRPIVAEVNAFEPAIQALTDEQLRGKTAEFRARLANGEALDDLLPEAFAVVREAGRRVLNMRHFDVQLIGGATLHKGKIAEMKTGEGKTLVATLPAYLNALDGKGVHVVTVNDYLARRDSEWMGKIYRFLGMTVGVIQHELNDMERQVAYGSDITYGTNNEFGFDYLRDNMKFELAHYVQRGHHFAIVDEVDSILIDEARTPLIISGPAEESTDLYYEVDRIIPRLKMGAVTQGDTKAEDREALEATGDYIKDEKHKTVTLTEGGMAKCEQLLAHRLQPGGLYDPANMPLLHHINQALRAHALFYRDVDYMVKDGEVIIVDEFTGRLMPGRRWSDGLHQAVEAKEKVKIERENQTLATVTFQNYFRKYKKLAGMTGTADTEAEEFGKIYNLDVVVIPPNRTLRRVENPDLVYRTEKEKWDAIVEEIVAEHAKGRPVLVGTVSIEKSEKLSAMLDRRGLKRGTTTGGGVDKHVVLNAKYHAQEAEFVAQAGRKGAVTIATNMAGRGTDILLGGNAEFMTRQQCLAEEVAERLPKGDERFVEDEEYVYFFHIDAFYRVKKADYERVFAHFKKQCDAEHDEVVALDGLHIVATERHEARRIDNQLRGRAGRQGDPGASRFYLSLEDDLMRIFGSDRISGLMQKLGMEEGVPIEHGMVTRAIERAQKQVEAQNFSVRKHLLEYDDVMNKQRENIYALRRQILEGKIRLQDESGQEDVLDTHEYLVMLAEDILDAAIETFAARSADFESWDLDALKVEVHRVFAIDAGTLDFSDRTSDEIRELLWAQIVASYEEKEKLVGREVLQRVERDIMLQIVDGQWKDHLYSLDHLKEGIGLRGYGQRDPLIEYKKESFALFQAMKERVDEEIVRYLWWLRPVMNEEAPVVRRPAARRPPPLVLNDPSAAAPSAFGSARAQTAEASPFARAPGRNDKQPARVGGDDATPKTVRRDEPKVGRNDPCPCGSGKKYKKCHGAAA
;
A
#
# COMPACT_ATOMS: atom_id res chain seq x y z
N MET A 1 -22.74 -0.58 -34.96
CA MET A 1 -23.78 0.38 -35.44
C MET A 1 -25.14 0.12 -34.79
N LEU A 2 -25.54 -1.13 -34.57
CA LEU A 2 -26.77 -1.48 -33.84
C LEU A 2 -26.82 -0.87 -32.43
N ASP A 3 -25.72 -0.95 -31.67
CA ASP A 3 -25.64 -0.43 -30.29
C ASP A 3 -25.82 1.09 -30.21
N LYS A 4 -25.29 1.83 -31.18
CA LYS A 4 -25.48 3.30 -31.27
C LYS A 4 -26.93 3.69 -31.59
N LEU A 5 -27.67 2.83 -32.29
CA LEU A 5 -29.05 3.05 -32.68
C LEU A 5 -30.00 2.68 -31.53
N LEU A 6 -29.74 1.55 -30.84
CA LEU A 6 -30.39 1.14 -29.60
C LEU A 6 -30.19 2.14 -28.46
N ALA A 7 -28.97 2.68 -28.29
CA ALA A 7 -28.66 3.71 -27.30
C ALA A 7 -29.44 5.01 -27.55
N LYS A 8 -29.68 5.39 -28.82
CA LYS A 8 -30.48 6.58 -29.16
C LYS A 8 -31.98 6.42 -28.88
N VAL A 9 -32.52 5.20 -28.96
CA VAL A 9 -33.96 4.93 -28.78
C VAL A 9 -34.32 4.61 -27.33
N VAL A 10 -33.48 3.83 -26.63
CA VAL A 10 -33.78 3.34 -25.26
C VAL A 10 -32.94 4.05 -24.18
N GLY A 11 -32.03 4.95 -24.58
CA GLY A 11 -31.04 5.58 -23.68
C GLY A 11 -29.89 4.64 -23.32
N THR A 12 -28.75 5.22 -22.95
CA THR A 12 -27.59 4.47 -22.44
C THR A 12 -27.90 3.86 -21.07
N GLN A 13 -27.11 2.87 -20.63
CA GLN A 13 -27.21 2.32 -19.26
C GLN A 13 -27.10 3.43 -18.21
N ASN A 14 -26.17 4.37 -18.42
CA ASN A 14 -25.98 5.54 -17.57
C ASN A 14 -27.24 6.43 -17.52
N ASP A 15 -27.86 6.73 -18.66
CA ASP A 15 -29.08 7.56 -18.70
C ASP A 15 -30.24 6.95 -17.91
N ARG A 16 -30.37 5.62 -17.96
CA ARG A 16 -31.41 4.91 -17.20
C ARG A 16 -31.14 4.96 -15.71
N GLU A 17 -29.88 4.82 -15.31
CA GLU A 17 -29.51 4.91 -13.89
C GLU A 17 -29.71 6.32 -13.34
N LEU A 18 -29.31 7.36 -14.08
CA LEU A 18 -29.58 8.76 -13.70
C LEU A 18 -31.09 9.03 -13.58
N LYS A 19 -31.91 8.49 -14.50
CA LYS A 19 -33.37 8.60 -14.40
C LYS A 19 -33.95 7.93 -13.14
N ARG A 20 -33.36 6.82 -12.68
CA ARG A 20 -33.76 6.15 -11.43
C ARG A 20 -33.36 6.91 -10.17
N LEU A 21 -32.30 7.71 -10.21
CA LEU A 21 -31.83 8.50 -9.07
C LEU A 21 -32.52 9.87 -8.95
N ARG A 22 -33.10 10.39 -10.03
CA ARG A 22 -33.82 11.68 -10.03
C ARG A 22 -34.97 11.78 -9.01
N PRO A 23 -35.84 10.76 -8.84
CA PRO A 23 -36.88 10.81 -7.82
C PRO A 23 -36.33 10.98 -6.40
N ILE A 24 -35.25 10.27 -6.07
CA ILE A 24 -34.58 10.38 -4.77
C ILE A 24 -34.10 11.82 -4.52
N VAL A 25 -33.50 12.46 -5.52
CA VAL A 25 -33.07 13.87 -5.42
C VAL A 25 -34.25 14.81 -5.20
N ALA A 26 -35.38 14.57 -5.89
CA ALA A 26 -36.59 15.37 -5.71
C ALA A 26 -37.16 15.23 -4.29
N GLU A 27 -37.11 14.03 -3.70
CA GLU A 27 -37.53 13.79 -2.31
C GLU A 27 -36.60 14.48 -1.31
N VAL A 28 -35.27 14.39 -1.49
CA VAL A 28 -34.30 15.15 -0.65
C VAL A 28 -34.59 16.66 -0.71
N ASN A 29 -34.85 17.19 -1.90
CA ASN A 29 -35.21 18.59 -2.09
C ASN A 29 -36.54 18.96 -1.40
N ALA A 30 -37.50 18.03 -1.33
CA ALA A 30 -38.78 18.25 -0.66
C ALA A 30 -38.65 18.35 0.87
N PHE A 31 -37.66 17.67 1.47
CA PHE A 31 -37.37 17.77 2.91
C PHE A 31 -36.66 19.07 3.31
N GLU A 32 -35.99 19.75 2.37
CA GLU A 32 -35.13 20.90 2.65
C GLU A 32 -35.82 22.01 3.48
N PRO A 33 -37.06 22.47 3.19
CA PRO A 33 -37.70 23.51 3.98
C PRO A 33 -37.97 23.09 5.43
N ALA A 34 -38.34 21.84 5.67
CA ALA A 34 -38.63 21.31 7.00
C ALA A 34 -37.35 21.16 7.82
N ILE A 35 -36.28 20.66 7.20
CA ILE A 35 -34.97 20.50 7.85
C ILE A 35 -34.31 21.85 8.14
N GLN A 36 -34.42 22.82 7.22
CA GLN A 36 -33.88 24.17 7.40
C GLN A 36 -34.51 24.89 8.61
N ALA A 37 -35.77 24.61 8.92
CA ALA A 37 -36.47 25.21 10.06
C ALA A 37 -36.01 24.65 11.44
N LEU A 38 -35.26 23.55 11.47
CA LEU A 38 -34.79 22.95 12.71
C LEU A 38 -33.70 23.79 13.37
N THR A 39 -33.69 23.83 14.69
CA THR A 39 -32.55 24.34 15.48
C THR A 39 -31.36 23.38 15.39
N ASP A 40 -30.15 23.84 15.74
CA ASP A 40 -28.95 22.99 15.72
C ASP A 40 -29.09 21.77 16.64
N GLU A 41 -29.74 21.93 17.80
CA GLU A 41 -30.00 20.84 18.73
C GLU A 41 -30.98 19.81 18.14
N GLN A 42 -32.05 20.27 17.49
CA GLN A 42 -33.00 19.38 16.79
C GLN A 42 -32.33 18.66 15.61
N LEU A 43 -31.49 19.36 14.85
CA LEU A 43 -30.78 18.78 13.71
C LEU A 43 -29.77 17.72 14.15
N ARG A 44 -29.04 17.94 15.25
CA ARG A 44 -28.22 16.91 15.90
C ARG A 44 -29.07 15.74 16.44
N GLY A 45 -30.25 16.05 17.00
CA GLY A 45 -31.20 15.05 17.49
C GLY A 45 -31.68 14.05 16.42
N LYS A 46 -31.63 14.42 15.14
CA LYS A 46 -32.00 13.53 14.02
C LYS A 46 -31.16 12.25 13.95
N THR A 47 -29.90 12.29 14.37
CA THR A 47 -29.05 11.08 14.36
C THR A 47 -29.55 10.03 15.34
N ALA A 48 -29.98 10.44 16.54
CA ALA A 48 -30.59 9.52 17.50
C ALA A 48 -31.95 8.99 17.01
N GLU A 49 -32.76 9.85 16.38
CA GLU A 49 -34.03 9.46 15.75
C GLU A 49 -33.83 8.39 14.68
N PHE A 50 -32.88 8.59 13.75
CA PHE A 50 -32.61 7.63 12.69
C PHE A 50 -32.05 6.31 13.21
N ARG A 51 -31.16 6.35 14.21
CA ARG A 51 -30.67 5.13 14.87
C ARG A 51 -31.81 4.32 15.52
N ALA A 52 -32.77 5.00 16.17
CA ALA A 52 -33.94 4.34 16.74
C ALA A 52 -34.86 3.74 15.67
N ARG A 53 -35.07 4.45 14.56
CA ARG A 53 -35.85 3.97 13.41
C ARG A 53 -35.23 2.73 12.76
N LEU A 54 -33.91 2.71 12.57
CA LEU A 54 -33.18 1.52 12.11
C LEU A 54 -33.30 0.35 13.09
N ALA A 55 -33.19 0.61 14.39
CA ALA A 55 -33.37 -0.43 15.41
C ALA A 55 -34.80 -1.01 15.41
N ASN A 56 -35.80 -0.23 14.97
CA ASN A 56 -37.18 -0.66 14.79
C ASN A 56 -37.44 -1.38 13.44
N GLY A 57 -36.41 -1.60 12.61
CA GLY A 57 -36.49 -2.38 11.38
C GLY A 57 -36.67 -1.60 10.08
N GLU A 58 -36.62 -0.26 10.11
CA GLU A 58 -36.59 0.56 8.89
C GLU A 58 -35.26 0.35 8.14
N ALA A 59 -35.29 0.35 6.80
CA ALA A 59 -34.07 0.15 6.01
C ALA A 59 -33.30 1.46 5.81
N LEU A 60 -31.99 1.35 5.55
CA LEU A 60 -31.15 2.52 5.23
C LEU A 60 -31.62 3.23 3.94
N ASP A 61 -32.14 2.49 2.97
CA ASP A 61 -32.65 3.06 1.72
C ASP A 61 -33.87 3.96 1.96
N ASP A 62 -34.73 3.62 2.93
CA ASP A 62 -35.92 4.40 3.29
C ASP A 62 -35.55 5.71 4.00
N LEU A 63 -34.48 5.68 4.80
CA LEU A 63 -33.94 6.85 5.50
C LEU A 63 -33.14 7.79 4.59
N LEU A 64 -32.71 7.31 3.41
CA LEU A 64 -31.77 8.02 2.55
C LEU A 64 -32.22 9.46 2.24
N PRO A 65 -33.46 9.74 1.79
CA PRO A 65 -33.84 11.10 1.42
C PRO A 65 -33.77 12.09 2.58
N GLU A 66 -34.27 11.69 3.75
CA GLU A 66 -34.30 12.55 4.95
C GLU A 66 -32.89 12.72 5.54
N ALA A 67 -32.11 11.64 5.62
CA ALA A 67 -30.73 11.68 6.10
C ALA A 67 -29.84 12.57 5.20
N PHE A 68 -30.01 12.51 3.88
CA PHE A 68 -29.28 13.37 2.95
C PHE A 68 -29.67 14.85 3.10
N ALA A 69 -30.94 15.15 3.36
CA ALA A 69 -31.38 16.52 3.64
C ALA A 69 -30.76 17.06 4.94
N VAL A 70 -30.67 16.23 5.99
CA VAL A 70 -29.99 16.57 7.26
C VAL A 70 -28.50 16.86 7.04
N VAL A 71 -27.79 16.00 6.32
CA VAL A 71 -26.36 16.19 6.03
C VAL A 71 -26.13 17.43 5.15
N ARG A 72 -26.99 17.67 4.17
CA ARG A 72 -26.93 18.87 3.32
C ARG A 72 -27.08 20.14 4.14
N GLU A 73 -28.04 20.19 5.06
CA GLU A 73 -28.24 21.35 5.93
C GLU A 73 -27.07 21.53 6.91
N ALA A 74 -26.53 20.44 7.46
CA ALA A 74 -25.31 20.50 8.27
C ALA A 74 -24.11 21.04 7.48
N GLY A 75 -23.93 20.62 6.21
CA GLY A 75 -22.91 21.18 5.32
C GLY A 75 -23.09 22.68 5.09
N ARG A 76 -24.34 23.13 4.92
CA ARG A 76 -24.67 24.55 4.79
C ARG A 76 -24.34 25.34 6.07
N ARG A 77 -24.68 24.83 7.24
CA ARG A 77 -24.44 25.54 8.53
C ARG A 77 -22.97 25.59 8.90
N VAL A 78 -22.27 24.46 8.77
CA VAL A 78 -20.93 24.27 9.35
C VAL A 78 -19.81 24.60 8.36
N LEU A 79 -20.02 24.37 7.06
CA LEU A 79 -19.01 24.61 6.03
C LEU A 79 -19.39 25.74 5.07
N ASN A 80 -20.59 26.32 5.20
CA ASN A 80 -21.18 27.22 4.21
C ASN A 80 -21.22 26.58 2.80
N MET A 81 -21.42 25.25 2.75
CA MET A 81 -21.46 24.47 1.51
C MET A 81 -22.75 23.65 1.45
N ARG A 82 -23.71 24.09 0.62
CA ARG A 82 -24.91 23.32 0.33
C ARG A 82 -24.64 22.34 -0.80
N HIS A 83 -24.92 21.06 -0.61
CA HIS A 83 -24.75 20.06 -1.67
C HIS A 83 -25.60 20.39 -2.91
N PHE A 84 -25.03 20.31 -4.11
CA PHE A 84 -25.75 20.41 -5.37
C PHE A 84 -26.55 19.15 -5.68
N ASP A 85 -27.51 19.24 -6.60
CA ASP A 85 -28.34 18.09 -6.98
C ASP A 85 -27.50 16.98 -7.61
N VAL A 86 -26.48 17.32 -8.40
CA VAL A 86 -25.52 16.35 -8.95
C VAL A 86 -24.70 15.65 -7.85
N GLN A 87 -24.44 16.33 -6.74
CA GLN A 87 -23.75 15.76 -5.58
C GLN A 87 -24.67 14.81 -4.81
N LEU A 88 -25.97 15.08 -4.74
CA LEU A 88 -26.96 14.14 -4.19
C LEU A 88 -27.04 12.85 -5.04
N ILE A 89 -27.01 12.97 -6.38
CA ILE A 89 -26.93 11.80 -7.28
C ILE A 89 -25.65 11.01 -6.98
N GLY A 90 -24.50 11.68 -6.89
CA GLY A 90 -23.23 11.06 -6.54
C GLY A 90 -23.29 10.32 -5.19
N GLY A 91 -23.85 10.95 -4.16
CA GLY A 91 -24.01 10.34 -2.84
C GLY A 91 -24.91 9.11 -2.85
N ALA A 92 -26.02 9.15 -3.61
CA ALA A 92 -26.92 8.01 -3.76
C ALA A 92 -26.27 6.87 -4.55
N THR A 93 -25.48 7.17 -5.59
CA THR A 93 -24.67 6.19 -6.32
C THR A 93 -23.69 5.49 -5.38
N LEU A 94 -22.96 6.24 -4.56
CA LEU A 94 -22.03 5.67 -3.59
C LEU A 94 -22.75 4.80 -2.54
N HIS A 95 -23.92 5.23 -2.05
CA HIS A 95 -24.70 4.43 -1.10
C HIS A 95 -25.10 3.07 -1.69
N LYS A 96 -25.38 3.00 -3.00
CA LYS A 96 -25.73 1.77 -3.72
C LYS A 96 -24.54 0.84 -4.03
N GLY A 97 -23.34 1.16 -3.55
CA GLY A 97 -22.15 0.33 -3.79
C GLY A 97 -21.64 0.42 -5.23
N LYS A 98 -21.64 1.62 -5.81
CA LYS A 98 -21.21 1.88 -7.18
C LYS A 98 -20.12 2.95 -7.23
N ILE A 99 -19.52 3.14 -8.39
CA ILE A 99 -18.56 4.20 -8.65
C ILE A 99 -19.28 5.44 -9.18
N ALA A 100 -19.12 6.57 -8.49
CA ALA A 100 -19.55 7.87 -8.97
C ALA A 100 -18.42 8.56 -9.74
N GLU A 101 -18.52 8.61 -11.07
CA GLU A 101 -17.60 9.43 -11.86
C GLU A 101 -18.06 10.89 -11.84
N MET A 102 -17.31 11.73 -11.12
CA MET A 102 -17.54 13.17 -10.97
C MET A 102 -16.27 13.92 -11.34
N LYS A 103 -16.37 14.89 -12.26
CA LYS A 103 -15.21 15.67 -12.71
C LYS A 103 -14.56 16.43 -11.54
N THR A 104 -13.27 16.71 -11.66
CA THR A 104 -12.51 17.38 -10.61
C THR A 104 -13.09 18.77 -10.32
N GLY A 105 -13.23 19.13 -9.05
CA GLY A 105 -13.89 20.37 -8.64
C GLY A 105 -15.43 20.28 -8.52
N GLU A 106 -16.05 19.12 -8.74
CA GLU A 106 -17.47 18.89 -8.45
C GLU A 106 -17.75 18.61 -6.95
N GLY A 107 -16.73 18.66 -6.10
CA GLY A 107 -16.86 18.49 -4.65
C GLY A 107 -16.96 17.03 -4.17
N LYS A 108 -16.14 16.12 -4.71
CA LYS A 108 -16.12 14.68 -4.35
C LYS A 108 -16.02 14.44 -2.83
N THR A 109 -15.11 15.16 -2.16
CA THR A 109 -14.92 15.07 -0.71
C THR A 109 -16.20 15.39 0.07
N LEU A 110 -16.96 16.40 -0.36
CA LEU A 110 -18.26 16.75 0.22
C LEU A 110 -19.35 15.72 -0.10
N VAL A 111 -19.33 15.14 -1.31
CA VAL A 111 -20.28 14.09 -1.74
C VAL A 111 -20.19 12.86 -0.83
N ALA A 112 -18.99 12.44 -0.44
CA ALA A 112 -18.78 11.28 0.42
C ALA A 112 -19.46 11.39 1.80
N THR A 113 -19.73 12.61 2.27
CA THR A 113 -20.40 12.83 3.57
C THR A 113 -21.81 12.29 3.64
N LEU A 114 -22.54 12.32 2.52
CA LEU A 114 -23.92 11.84 2.43
C LEU A 114 -24.01 10.32 2.70
N PRO A 115 -23.36 9.45 1.91
CA PRO A 115 -23.40 8.01 2.14
C PRO A 115 -22.62 7.60 3.39
N ALA A 116 -21.55 8.29 3.79
CA ALA A 116 -20.81 7.94 4.99
C ALA A 116 -21.66 8.13 6.25
N TYR A 117 -22.34 9.28 6.38
CA TYR A 117 -23.28 9.52 7.47
C TYR A 117 -24.39 8.47 7.49
N LEU A 118 -25.08 8.25 6.36
CA LEU A 118 -26.19 7.31 6.28
C LEU A 118 -25.77 5.90 6.70
N ASN A 119 -24.67 5.37 6.16
CA ASN A 119 -24.22 4.02 6.48
C ASN A 119 -23.59 3.89 7.87
N ALA A 120 -23.08 4.97 8.47
CA ALA A 120 -22.57 4.95 9.83
C ALA A 120 -23.69 4.91 10.90
N LEU A 121 -24.95 5.12 10.52
CA LEU A 121 -26.09 5.01 11.44
C LEU A 121 -26.25 3.60 12.02
N ASP A 122 -25.80 2.55 11.33
CA ASP A 122 -25.88 1.17 11.84
C ASP A 122 -24.83 0.82 12.91
N GLY A 123 -23.91 1.75 13.20
CA GLY A 123 -22.91 1.65 14.25
C GLY A 123 -21.75 0.68 13.96
N LYS A 124 -21.65 0.15 12.73
CA LYS A 124 -20.60 -0.83 12.37
C LYS A 124 -19.34 -0.21 11.78
N GLY A 125 -19.35 1.11 11.57
CA GLY A 125 -18.21 1.88 11.07
C GLY A 125 -18.18 1.99 9.54
N VAL A 126 -17.72 3.13 9.05
CA VAL A 126 -17.48 3.40 7.62
C VAL A 126 -16.01 3.77 7.41
N HIS A 127 -15.35 3.13 6.46
CA HIS A 127 -13.99 3.48 6.07
C HIS A 127 -13.99 4.39 4.85
N VAL A 128 -13.37 5.57 4.97
CA VAL A 128 -13.14 6.49 3.84
C VAL A 128 -11.66 6.43 3.48
N VAL A 129 -11.39 5.85 2.32
CA VAL A 129 -10.02 5.59 1.86
C VAL A 129 -9.55 6.70 0.95
N THR A 130 -8.35 7.22 1.22
CA THR A 130 -7.69 8.25 0.41
C THR A 130 -6.32 7.76 -0.06
N VAL A 131 -5.70 8.50 -0.99
CA VAL A 131 -4.42 8.13 -1.62
C VAL A 131 -3.21 8.33 -0.69
N ASN A 132 -3.30 9.23 0.29
CA ASN A 132 -2.18 9.50 1.20
C ASN A 132 -2.64 10.04 2.57
N ASP A 133 -1.76 9.93 3.56
CA ASP A 133 -2.03 10.31 4.96
C ASP A 133 -2.40 11.80 5.13
N TYR A 134 -1.87 12.68 4.28
CA TYR A 134 -2.22 14.10 4.31
C TYR A 134 -3.69 14.33 3.95
N LEU A 135 -4.18 13.69 2.87
CA LEU A 135 -5.58 13.78 2.47
C LEU A 135 -6.50 13.13 3.50
N ALA A 136 -6.12 11.96 4.03
CA ALA A 136 -6.87 11.30 5.11
C ALA A 136 -7.08 12.23 6.31
N ARG A 137 -5.99 12.86 6.79
CA ARG A 137 -6.04 13.81 7.91
C ARG A 137 -6.89 15.02 7.54
N ARG A 138 -6.56 15.72 6.45
CA ARG A 138 -7.26 16.94 6.01
C ARG A 138 -8.77 16.71 5.88
N ASP A 139 -9.18 15.63 5.24
CA ASP A 139 -10.60 15.36 4.97
C ASP A 139 -11.34 14.90 6.23
N SER A 140 -10.68 14.14 7.11
CA SER A 140 -11.23 13.78 8.43
C SER A 140 -11.46 15.00 9.34
N GLU A 141 -10.61 16.01 9.23
CA GLU A 141 -10.75 17.26 9.97
C GLU A 141 -11.82 18.15 9.35
N TRP A 142 -11.76 18.32 8.03
CA TRP A 142 -12.61 19.24 7.29
C TRP A 142 -14.06 18.73 7.19
N MET A 143 -14.27 17.53 6.65
CA MET A 143 -15.62 16.94 6.57
C MET A 143 -16.09 16.41 7.93
N GLY A 144 -15.16 16.07 8.83
CA GLY A 144 -15.52 15.66 10.19
C GLY A 144 -16.27 16.71 10.98
N LYS A 145 -16.21 17.99 10.60
CA LYS A 145 -17.05 19.04 11.18
C LYS A 145 -18.54 18.73 11.03
N ILE A 146 -18.96 18.22 9.86
CA ILE A 146 -20.35 17.82 9.58
C ILE A 146 -20.76 16.66 10.49
N TYR A 147 -19.95 15.59 10.52
CA TYR A 147 -20.26 14.39 11.31
C TYR A 147 -20.33 14.72 12.81
N ARG A 148 -19.35 15.44 13.35
CA ARG A 148 -19.32 15.84 14.77
C ARG A 148 -20.46 16.77 15.13
N PHE A 149 -20.84 17.70 14.25
CA PHE A 149 -22.01 18.56 14.45
C PHE A 149 -23.30 17.74 14.59
N LEU A 150 -23.45 16.69 13.78
CA LEU A 150 -24.54 15.72 13.85
C LEU A 150 -24.37 14.66 14.96
N GLY A 151 -23.33 14.75 15.81
CA GLY A 151 -23.15 13.85 16.94
C GLY A 151 -22.49 12.50 16.61
N MET A 152 -21.85 12.38 15.45
CA MET A 152 -21.03 11.22 15.09
C MET A 152 -19.56 11.39 15.46
N THR A 153 -18.88 10.27 15.68
CA THR A 153 -17.44 10.20 15.95
C THR A 153 -16.62 9.99 14.67
N VAL A 154 -15.43 10.59 14.60
CA VAL A 154 -14.56 10.54 13.42
C VAL A 154 -13.14 10.19 13.85
N GLY A 155 -12.63 9.07 13.33
CA GLY A 155 -11.27 8.60 13.51
C GLY A 155 -10.43 8.83 12.25
N VAL A 156 -9.11 8.89 12.42
CA VAL A 156 -8.15 8.90 11.31
C VAL A 156 -7.02 7.93 11.62
N ILE A 157 -6.69 7.07 10.67
CA ILE A 157 -5.53 6.18 10.73
C ILE A 157 -4.37 6.86 10.02
N GLN A 158 -3.22 6.87 10.67
CA GLN A 158 -1.98 7.43 10.15
C GLN A 158 -0.80 6.55 10.53
N HIS A 159 0.28 6.67 9.76
CA HIS A 159 1.46 5.82 9.93
C HIS A 159 2.02 5.79 11.36
N GLU A 160 2.09 6.94 12.03
CA GLU A 160 2.73 7.10 13.34
C GLU A 160 1.90 6.58 14.54
N LEU A 161 0.66 6.14 14.32
CA LEU A 161 -0.23 5.73 15.40
C LEU A 161 0.14 4.37 15.99
N ASN A 162 0.06 4.28 17.31
CA ASN A 162 0.17 3.00 18.02
C ASN A 162 -1.15 2.21 18.03
N ASP A 163 -1.11 0.95 18.46
CA ASP A 163 -2.28 0.06 18.46
C ASP A 163 -3.48 0.60 19.26
N MET A 164 -3.26 1.25 20.42
CA MET A 164 -4.36 1.81 21.20
C MET A 164 -5.02 2.99 20.48
N GLU A 165 -4.22 3.87 19.88
CA GLU A 165 -4.71 5.00 19.08
C GLU A 165 -5.49 4.51 17.85
N ARG A 166 -5.01 3.44 17.19
CA ARG A 166 -5.71 2.80 16.07
C ARG A 166 -7.05 2.19 16.50
N GLN A 167 -7.10 1.50 17.63
CA GLN A 167 -8.35 0.96 18.18
C GLN A 167 -9.41 2.05 18.40
N VAL A 168 -9.01 3.19 18.97
CA VAL A 168 -9.91 4.34 19.17
C VAL A 168 -10.38 4.91 17.82
N ALA A 169 -9.46 5.04 16.85
CA ALA A 169 -9.80 5.53 15.52
C ALA A 169 -10.80 4.60 14.81
N TYR A 170 -10.53 3.30 14.71
CA TYR A 170 -11.47 2.32 14.10
C TYR A 170 -12.78 2.22 14.88
N GLY A 171 -12.77 2.46 16.19
CA GLY A 171 -13.97 2.52 17.04
C GLY A 171 -14.94 3.66 16.69
N SER A 172 -14.52 4.62 15.88
CA SER A 172 -15.34 5.77 15.47
C SER A 172 -16.34 5.42 14.35
N ASP A 173 -17.48 6.11 14.34
CA ASP A 173 -18.56 5.93 13.34
C ASP A 173 -18.03 6.02 11.89
N ILE A 174 -17.11 6.97 11.63
CA ILE A 174 -16.39 7.10 10.37
C ILE A 174 -14.89 7.08 10.65
N THR A 175 -14.13 6.32 9.87
CA THR A 175 -12.66 6.24 9.94
C THR A 175 -12.05 6.60 8.59
N TYR A 176 -11.21 7.63 8.57
CA TYR A 176 -10.39 7.99 7.40
C TYR A 176 -9.05 7.28 7.45
N GLY A 177 -8.47 6.95 6.31
CA GLY A 177 -7.14 6.35 6.23
C GLY A 177 -6.70 6.15 4.80
N THR A 178 -5.53 5.56 4.63
CA THR A 178 -5.01 5.12 3.32
C THR A 178 -5.27 3.64 3.12
N ASN A 179 -5.30 3.22 1.86
CA ASN A 179 -5.37 1.81 1.46
C ASN A 179 -4.24 0.99 2.09
N ASN A 180 -3.02 1.54 2.15
CA ASN A 180 -1.86 0.90 2.78
C ASN A 180 -2.09 0.67 4.27
N GLU A 181 -2.47 1.71 5.02
CA GLU A 181 -2.67 1.59 6.46
C GLU A 181 -3.80 0.62 6.81
N PHE A 182 -4.93 0.70 6.11
CA PHE A 182 -6.05 -0.24 6.27
C PHE A 182 -5.66 -1.69 5.95
N GLY A 183 -4.94 -1.91 4.85
CA GLY A 183 -4.52 -3.26 4.45
C GLY A 183 -3.44 -3.84 5.37
N PHE A 184 -2.47 -3.04 5.83
CA PHE A 184 -1.47 -3.50 6.78
C PHE A 184 -2.02 -3.73 8.17
N ASP A 185 -2.99 -2.93 8.64
CA ASP A 185 -3.69 -3.22 9.89
C ASP A 185 -4.45 -4.55 9.83
N TYR A 186 -5.07 -4.86 8.69
CA TYR A 186 -5.68 -6.18 8.47
C TYR A 186 -4.64 -7.31 8.56
N LEU A 187 -3.49 -7.17 7.89
CA LEU A 187 -2.43 -8.18 7.98
C LEU A 187 -1.88 -8.32 9.40
N ARG A 188 -1.63 -7.20 10.10
CA ARG A 188 -1.15 -7.18 11.49
C ARG A 188 -2.14 -7.82 12.45
N ASP A 189 -3.44 -7.54 12.31
CA ASP A 189 -4.47 -8.13 13.16
C ASP A 189 -4.48 -9.66 13.04
N ASN A 190 -4.32 -10.20 11.83
CA ASN A 190 -4.19 -11.65 11.61
C ASN A 190 -2.85 -12.26 12.06
N MET A 191 -1.95 -11.47 12.65
CA MET A 191 -0.72 -11.92 13.29
C MET A 191 -0.73 -11.75 14.82
N LYS A 192 -1.81 -11.20 15.42
CA LYS A 192 -1.90 -10.97 16.87
C LYS A 192 -2.30 -12.22 17.64
N PHE A 193 -1.80 -12.36 18.86
CA PHE A 193 -2.07 -13.51 19.75
C PHE A 193 -3.27 -13.33 20.68
N GLU A 194 -3.90 -12.15 20.66
CA GLU A 194 -5.03 -11.82 21.53
C GLU A 194 -6.02 -10.95 20.74
N LEU A 195 -7.32 -11.29 20.79
CA LEU A 195 -8.36 -10.50 20.12
C LEU A 195 -8.44 -9.07 20.65
N ALA A 196 -8.13 -8.88 21.95
CA ALA A 196 -8.11 -7.57 22.57
C ALA A 196 -7.08 -6.62 21.96
N HIS A 197 -6.07 -7.14 21.24
CA HIS A 197 -5.10 -6.32 20.54
C HIS A 197 -5.54 -5.97 19.12
N TYR A 198 -6.60 -6.58 18.56
CA TYR A 198 -7.07 -6.24 17.21
C TYR A 198 -7.43 -4.77 17.14
N VAL A 199 -7.00 -4.09 16.06
CA VAL A 199 -7.30 -2.67 15.87
C VAL A 199 -8.56 -2.48 15.03
N GLN A 200 -8.79 -3.35 14.04
CA GLN A 200 -9.96 -3.28 13.17
C GLN A 200 -11.17 -3.98 13.79
N ARG A 201 -12.36 -3.55 13.38
CA ARG A 201 -13.65 -4.11 13.84
C ARG A 201 -14.53 -4.67 12.71
N GLY A 202 -13.91 -5.11 11.62
CA GLY A 202 -14.59 -5.69 10.45
C GLY A 202 -14.56 -4.79 9.21
N HIS A 203 -15.15 -5.27 8.11
CA HIS A 203 -15.15 -4.62 6.80
C HIS A 203 -16.60 -4.39 6.34
N HIS A 204 -17.20 -3.30 6.78
CA HIS A 204 -18.64 -3.04 6.57
C HIS A 204 -18.91 -2.24 5.30
N PHE A 205 -18.50 -0.97 5.26
CA PHE A 205 -18.63 -0.11 4.10
C PHE A 205 -17.33 0.66 3.86
N ALA A 206 -16.81 0.58 2.64
CA ALA A 206 -15.68 1.39 2.19
C ALA A 206 -16.11 2.34 1.07
N ILE A 207 -15.72 3.62 1.19
CA ILE A 207 -15.77 4.60 0.11
C ILE A 207 -14.33 4.91 -0.28
N VAL A 208 -13.94 4.51 -1.48
CA VAL A 208 -12.60 4.73 -2.01
C VAL A 208 -12.58 6.03 -2.81
N ASP A 209 -11.95 7.07 -2.28
CA ASP A 209 -11.64 8.27 -3.05
C ASP A 209 -10.54 7.96 -4.06
N GLU A 210 -10.62 8.58 -5.24
CA GLU A 210 -9.69 8.36 -6.34
C GLU A 210 -9.54 6.86 -6.68
N VAL A 211 -10.69 6.19 -6.78
CA VAL A 211 -10.81 4.72 -6.92
C VAL A 211 -9.99 4.13 -8.07
N ASP A 212 -9.81 4.87 -9.16
CA ASP A 212 -8.99 4.43 -10.29
C ASP A 212 -7.50 4.37 -9.93
N SER A 213 -6.99 5.27 -9.10
CA SER A 213 -5.61 5.11 -8.66
C SER A 213 -5.42 4.00 -7.65
N ILE A 214 -6.33 3.86 -6.69
CA ILE A 214 -6.16 2.88 -5.62
C ILE A 214 -6.41 1.46 -6.14
N LEU A 215 -7.53 1.24 -6.84
CA LEU A 215 -7.96 -0.10 -7.26
C LEU A 215 -7.42 -0.54 -8.62
N ILE A 216 -6.82 0.37 -9.40
CA ILE A 216 -6.19 0.06 -10.69
C ILE A 216 -4.67 0.34 -10.65
N ASP A 217 -4.22 1.54 -10.29
CA ASP A 217 -2.78 1.87 -10.40
C ASP A 217 -1.91 1.25 -9.32
N GLU A 218 -2.36 1.34 -8.07
CA GLU A 218 -1.67 0.80 -6.90
C GLU A 218 -1.91 -0.70 -6.74
N ALA A 219 -2.99 -1.21 -7.33
CA ALA A 219 -3.33 -2.62 -7.41
C ALA A 219 -2.40 -3.47 -8.29
N ARG A 220 -1.26 -2.91 -8.73
CA ARG A 220 -0.16 -3.60 -9.41
C ARG A 220 0.79 -4.32 -8.46
N THR A 221 0.80 -3.94 -7.18
CA THR A 221 1.69 -4.52 -6.16
C THR A 221 0.88 -5.00 -4.96
N PRO A 222 1.12 -6.21 -4.43
CA PRO A 222 0.44 -6.68 -3.23
C PRO A 222 1.02 -6.02 -1.98
N LEU A 223 0.27 -6.01 -0.89
CA LEU A 223 0.76 -5.66 0.43
C LEU A 223 1.44 -6.88 1.04
N ILE A 224 2.69 -6.72 1.48
CA ILE A 224 3.51 -7.80 2.04
C ILE A 224 4.12 -7.34 3.37
N ILE A 225 3.96 -8.15 4.40
CA ILE A 225 4.74 -8.09 5.64
C ILE A 225 5.79 -9.18 5.58
N SER A 226 7.06 -8.80 5.64
CA SER A 226 8.17 -9.74 5.69
C SER A 226 8.92 -9.66 7.03
N GLY A 227 9.50 -10.79 7.43
CA GLY A 227 10.38 -10.89 8.59
C GLY A 227 11.63 -11.70 8.27
N PRO A 228 12.65 -11.68 9.14
CA PRO A 228 13.88 -12.40 8.89
C PRO A 228 13.61 -13.91 8.80
N ALA A 229 14.10 -14.53 7.74
CA ALA A 229 14.10 -15.97 7.56
C ALA A 229 15.04 -16.62 8.58
N GLU A 230 14.72 -17.86 8.96
CA GLU A 230 15.57 -18.69 9.82
C GLU A 230 16.69 -19.40 9.05
N GLU A 231 16.68 -19.35 7.71
CA GLU A 231 17.65 -20.02 6.85
C GLU A 231 19.07 -19.45 6.95
N SER A 232 20.05 -20.33 6.72
CA SER A 232 21.46 -19.96 6.69
C SER A 232 21.81 -19.25 5.39
N THR A 233 22.54 -18.14 5.49
CA THR A 233 23.10 -17.39 4.34
C THR A 233 24.18 -18.16 3.56
N ASP A 234 24.58 -19.34 4.03
CA ASP A 234 25.67 -20.14 3.45
C ASP A 234 25.41 -20.51 1.98
N LEU A 235 24.15 -20.76 1.61
CA LEU A 235 23.79 -21.18 0.25
C LEU A 235 24.11 -20.10 -0.79
N TYR A 236 23.90 -18.82 -0.47
CA TYR A 236 24.28 -17.71 -1.35
C TYR A 236 25.77 -17.67 -1.63
N TYR A 237 26.60 -17.90 -0.60
CA TYR A 237 28.05 -17.94 -0.76
C TYR A 237 28.50 -19.12 -1.62
N GLU A 238 27.83 -20.27 -1.51
CA GLU A 238 28.13 -21.46 -2.31
C GLU A 238 27.72 -21.25 -3.78
N VAL A 239 26.51 -20.75 -4.02
CA VAL A 239 25.99 -20.52 -5.36
C VAL A 239 26.77 -19.40 -6.07
N ASP A 240 27.07 -18.29 -5.39
CA ASP A 240 27.88 -17.20 -5.98
C ASP A 240 29.25 -17.69 -6.49
N ARG A 241 29.87 -18.66 -5.82
CA ARG A 241 31.16 -19.23 -6.25
C ARG A 241 31.07 -20.01 -7.57
N ILE A 242 29.89 -20.51 -7.94
CA ILE A 242 29.71 -21.29 -9.16
C ILE A 242 29.27 -20.43 -10.36
N ILE A 243 28.53 -19.33 -10.14
CA ILE A 243 27.98 -18.51 -11.24
C ILE A 243 29.07 -17.99 -12.20
N PRO A 244 30.24 -17.47 -11.74
CA PRO A 244 31.31 -17.05 -12.64
C PRO A 244 31.91 -18.16 -13.51
N ARG A 245 31.61 -19.44 -13.23
CA ARG A 245 32.06 -20.60 -14.02
C ARG A 245 31.11 -20.92 -15.18
N LEU A 246 29.93 -20.31 -15.22
CA LEU A 246 28.96 -20.43 -16.30
C LEU A 246 29.32 -19.49 -17.46
N LYS A 247 29.20 -19.98 -18.69
CA LYS A 247 29.48 -19.25 -19.92
C LYS A 247 28.20 -18.57 -20.43
N MET A 248 28.26 -17.26 -20.64
CA MET A 248 27.17 -16.52 -21.26
C MET A 248 27.00 -16.94 -22.73
N GLY A 249 25.77 -17.25 -23.12
CA GLY A 249 25.35 -17.51 -24.50
C GLY A 249 24.84 -16.25 -25.19
N ALA A 250 23.89 -16.42 -26.12
CA ALA A 250 23.35 -15.34 -26.93
C ALA A 250 22.58 -14.27 -26.14
N VAL A 251 22.51 -13.06 -26.70
CA VAL A 251 21.71 -11.93 -26.20
C VAL A 251 20.54 -11.68 -27.16
N THR A 252 19.30 -11.72 -26.66
CA THR A 252 18.08 -11.58 -27.48
C THR A 252 17.34 -10.26 -27.21
N GLN A 253 16.58 -9.79 -28.21
CA GLN A 253 15.73 -8.59 -28.14
C GLN A 253 14.22 -8.95 -28.12
N GLY A 254 13.87 -9.97 -27.32
CA GLY A 254 12.51 -10.39 -26.94
C GLY A 254 11.54 -10.93 -28.00
N ASP A 255 11.81 -10.82 -29.31
CA ASP A 255 10.95 -11.41 -30.36
C ASP A 255 11.63 -12.61 -31.04
N THR A 256 12.11 -13.57 -30.24
CA THR A 256 12.76 -14.78 -30.75
C THR A 256 11.69 -15.84 -31.09
N LYS A 257 11.68 -16.33 -32.34
CA LYS A 257 10.77 -17.40 -32.75
C LYS A 257 11.17 -18.72 -32.08
N ALA A 258 10.20 -19.57 -31.76
CA ALA A 258 10.44 -20.86 -31.11
C ALA A 258 11.42 -21.76 -31.88
N GLU A 259 11.42 -21.66 -33.21
CA GLU A 259 12.31 -22.40 -34.12
C GLU A 259 13.79 -22.02 -34.00
N ASP A 260 14.11 -20.81 -33.52
CA ASP A 260 15.48 -20.31 -33.38
C ASP A 260 16.05 -20.58 -31.97
N ARG A 261 15.23 -21.08 -31.04
CA ARG A 261 15.56 -21.18 -29.61
C ARG A 261 16.57 -22.28 -29.30
N GLU A 262 16.43 -23.43 -29.94
CA GLU A 262 17.33 -24.58 -29.80
C GLU A 262 18.77 -24.24 -30.27
N ALA A 263 18.87 -23.44 -31.34
CA ALA A 263 20.14 -22.93 -31.84
C ALA A 263 20.78 -21.90 -30.89
N LEU A 264 19.97 -21.12 -30.17
CA LEU A 264 20.43 -20.15 -29.17
C LEU A 264 20.87 -20.83 -27.87
N GLU A 265 20.23 -21.92 -27.46
CA GLU A 265 20.62 -22.70 -26.28
C GLU A 265 21.98 -23.38 -26.43
N ALA A 266 22.37 -23.74 -27.67
CA ALA A 266 23.69 -24.30 -27.96
C ALA A 266 24.86 -23.29 -27.82
N THR A 267 24.58 -22.01 -27.57
CA THR A 267 25.61 -20.94 -27.54
C THR A 267 26.32 -20.78 -26.20
N GLY A 268 25.73 -21.26 -25.10
CA GLY A 268 26.30 -21.10 -23.75
C GLY A 268 25.49 -21.79 -22.66
N ASP A 269 25.89 -21.58 -21.40
CA ASP A 269 25.24 -22.14 -20.22
C ASP A 269 23.98 -21.34 -19.81
N TYR A 270 23.82 -20.10 -20.28
CA TYR A 270 22.63 -19.28 -20.06
C TYR A 270 22.46 -18.20 -21.14
N ILE A 271 21.23 -17.71 -21.34
CA ILE A 271 20.84 -16.71 -22.35
C ILE A 271 20.31 -15.46 -21.65
N LYS A 272 20.60 -14.27 -22.19
CA LYS A 272 20.11 -12.97 -21.69
C LYS A 272 19.12 -12.33 -22.67
N ASP A 273 17.97 -11.93 -22.19
CA ASP A 273 16.99 -11.13 -22.94
C ASP A 273 17.01 -9.68 -22.42
N GLU A 274 17.42 -8.74 -23.27
CA GLU A 274 17.52 -7.33 -22.90
C GLU A 274 16.17 -6.62 -22.92
N LYS A 275 15.22 -7.03 -23.78
CA LYS A 275 13.89 -6.40 -23.89
C LYS A 275 13.04 -6.70 -22.66
N HIS A 276 13.10 -7.94 -22.18
CA HIS A 276 12.36 -8.38 -20.99
C HIS A 276 13.18 -8.27 -19.69
N LYS A 277 14.47 -7.89 -19.77
CA LYS A 277 15.44 -7.91 -18.65
C LYS A 277 15.41 -9.26 -17.90
N THR A 278 15.46 -10.38 -18.64
CA THR A 278 15.44 -11.74 -18.07
C THR A 278 16.69 -12.52 -18.43
N VAL A 279 17.05 -13.50 -17.59
CA VAL A 279 18.14 -14.45 -17.85
C VAL A 279 17.62 -15.86 -17.62
N THR A 280 17.94 -16.76 -18.54
CA THR A 280 17.42 -18.14 -18.53
C THR A 280 18.58 -19.11 -18.66
N LEU A 281 18.65 -20.11 -17.78
CA LEU A 281 19.57 -21.24 -17.90
C LEU A 281 19.24 -22.08 -19.14
N THR A 282 20.26 -22.55 -19.84
CA THR A 282 20.10 -23.56 -20.90
C THR A 282 20.16 -24.97 -20.28
N GLU A 283 19.71 -26.00 -20.99
CA GLU A 283 19.83 -27.39 -20.52
C GLU A 283 21.28 -27.76 -20.18
N GLY A 284 22.25 -27.31 -20.99
CA GLY A 284 23.68 -27.49 -20.73
C GLY A 284 24.15 -26.77 -19.45
N GLY A 285 23.64 -25.56 -19.19
CA GLY A 285 23.91 -24.84 -17.95
C GLY A 285 23.31 -25.51 -16.72
N MET A 286 22.12 -26.10 -16.84
CA MET A 286 21.47 -26.83 -15.75
C MET A 286 22.28 -28.06 -15.36
N ALA A 287 22.63 -28.92 -16.33
CA ALA A 287 23.44 -30.12 -16.07
C ALA A 287 24.79 -29.77 -15.41
N LYS A 288 25.38 -28.64 -15.81
CA LYS A 288 26.60 -28.12 -15.20
C LYS A 288 26.40 -27.63 -13.77
N CYS A 289 25.29 -26.95 -13.48
CA CYS A 289 24.94 -26.56 -12.12
C CYS A 289 24.68 -27.78 -11.22
N GLU A 290 23.96 -28.79 -11.72
CA GLU A 290 23.73 -30.07 -11.04
C GLU A 290 25.05 -30.76 -10.67
N GLN A 291 26.02 -30.81 -11.60
CA GLN A 291 27.35 -31.34 -11.30
C GLN A 291 28.10 -30.53 -10.24
N LEU A 292 28.09 -29.20 -10.35
CA LEU A 292 28.83 -28.32 -9.44
C LEU A 292 28.23 -28.31 -8.03
N LEU A 293 26.93 -28.59 -7.88
CA LEU A 293 26.19 -28.61 -6.62
C LEU A 293 25.69 -30.00 -6.23
N ALA A 294 26.28 -31.07 -6.76
CA ALA A 294 25.84 -32.45 -6.54
C ALA A 294 25.73 -32.87 -5.07
N HIS A 295 26.50 -32.25 -4.17
CA HIS A 295 26.46 -32.51 -2.73
C HIS A 295 25.25 -31.88 -2.00
N ARG A 296 24.58 -30.90 -2.63
CA ARG A 296 23.36 -30.24 -2.14
C ARG A 296 22.09 -30.73 -2.85
N LEU A 297 22.26 -31.42 -3.99
CA LEU A 297 21.16 -31.91 -4.80
C LEU A 297 20.47 -33.10 -4.12
N GLN A 298 19.18 -32.97 -3.84
CA GLN A 298 18.34 -34.08 -3.40
C GLN A 298 18.01 -34.99 -4.59
N PRO A 299 17.62 -36.28 -4.37
CA PRO A 299 17.33 -37.21 -5.46
C PRO A 299 16.36 -36.62 -6.48
N GLY A 300 16.76 -36.60 -7.75
CA GLY A 300 16.07 -35.88 -8.82
C GLY A 300 16.99 -34.94 -9.59
N GLY A 301 16.42 -34.14 -10.50
CA GLY A 301 17.08 -33.00 -11.14
C GLY A 301 16.78 -31.67 -10.44
N LEU A 302 17.32 -30.56 -10.94
CA LEU A 302 17.07 -29.22 -10.39
C LEU A 302 15.59 -28.79 -10.44
N TYR A 303 14.79 -29.38 -11.33
CA TYR A 303 13.37 -29.09 -11.48
C TYR A 303 12.45 -29.88 -10.54
N ASP A 304 13.00 -30.85 -9.80
CA ASP A 304 12.19 -31.58 -8.83
C ASP A 304 11.78 -30.64 -7.67
N PRO A 305 10.54 -30.78 -7.14
CA PRO A 305 10.02 -29.88 -6.09
C PRO A 305 10.95 -29.74 -4.88
N ALA A 306 11.69 -30.80 -4.56
CA ALA A 306 12.62 -30.84 -3.43
C ALA A 306 13.89 -29.99 -3.65
N ASN A 307 14.24 -29.70 -4.91
CA ASN A 307 15.42 -28.91 -5.32
C ASN A 307 15.06 -27.47 -5.75
N MET A 308 13.78 -27.09 -5.70
CA MET A 308 13.32 -25.74 -6.11
C MET A 308 14.03 -24.59 -5.37
N PRO A 309 14.29 -24.66 -4.04
CA PRO A 309 15.04 -23.60 -3.36
C PRO A 309 16.46 -23.43 -3.92
N LEU A 310 17.13 -24.53 -4.28
CA LEU A 310 18.47 -24.50 -4.86
C LEU A 310 18.45 -23.87 -6.27
N LEU A 311 17.47 -24.25 -7.09
CA LEU A 311 17.27 -23.66 -8.42
C LEU A 311 16.97 -22.15 -8.34
N HIS A 312 16.13 -21.74 -7.39
CA HIS A 312 15.84 -20.34 -7.12
C HIS A 312 17.12 -19.54 -6.82
N HIS A 313 17.96 -20.00 -5.89
CA HIS A 313 19.22 -19.33 -5.56
C HIS A 313 20.16 -19.21 -6.77
N ILE A 314 20.25 -20.25 -7.60
CA ILE A 314 21.04 -20.22 -8.85
C ILE A 314 20.51 -19.13 -9.78
N ASN A 315 19.19 -19.06 -9.97
CA ASN A 315 18.57 -18.05 -10.82
C ASN A 315 18.79 -16.63 -10.30
N GLN A 316 18.65 -16.38 -9.00
CA GLN A 316 18.88 -15.06 -8.42
C GLN A 316 20.34 -14.62 -8.51
N ALA A 317 21.27 -15.53 -8.22
CA ALA A 317 22.69 -15.27 -8.40
C ALA A 317 23.03 -15.00 -9.87
N LEU A 318 22.45 -15.75 -10.80
CA LEU A 318 22.64 -15.53 -12.22
C LEU A 318 22.11 -14.15 -12.67
N ARG A 319 20.90 -13.76 -12.22
CA ARG A 319 20.33 -12.43 -12.45
C ARG A 319 21.23 -11.33 -11.88
N ALA A 320 21.66 -11.47 -10.62
CA ALA A 320 22.56 -10.53 -9.96
C ALA A 320 23.85 -10.32 -10.77
N HIS A 321 24.44 -11.39 -11.31
CA HIS A 321 25.66 -11.31 -12.13
C HIS A 321 25.43 -10.71 -13.52
N ALA A 322 24.36 -11.10 -14.22
CA ALA A 322 24.17 -10.80 -15.64
C ALA A 322 23.30 -9.56 -15.94
N LEU A 323 22.46 -9.12 -15.00
CA LEU A 323 21.53 -8.00 -15.19
C LEU A 323 21.81 -6.78 -14.30
N PHE A 324 22.40 -6.96 -13.13
CA PHE A 324 22.58 -5.87 -12.16
C PHE A 324 24.04 -5.41 -12.08
N TYR A 325 24.26 -4.15 -12.42
CA TYR A 325 25.57 -3.54 -12.54
C TYR A 325 25.83 -2.55 -11.41
N ARG A 326 27.01 -2.67 -10.82
CA ARG A 326 27.52 -1.73 -9.83
C ARG A 326 27.70 -0.34 -10.48
N ASP A 327 27.38 0.69 -9.69
CA ASP A 327 27.37 2.10 -10.03
C ASP A 327 26.33 2.51 -11.10
N VAL A 328 25.42 1.58 -11.46
CA VAL A 328 24.27 1.83 -12.34
C VAL A 328 22.98 1.50 -11.60
N ASP A 329 22.78 0.24 -11.24
CA ASP A 329 21.57 -0.24 -10.55
C ASP A 329 21.70 -0.15 -9.03
N TYR A 330 22.93 -0.14 -8.52
CA TYR A 330 23.25 -0.01 -7.10
C TYR A 330 24.68 0.45 -6.86
N MET A 331 24.96 0.87 -5.64
CA MET A 331 26.29 1.23 -5.18
C MET A 331 26.61 0.52 -3.87
N VAL A 332 27.85 0.10 -3.68
CA VAL A 332 28.31 -0.45 -2.40
C VAL A 332 28.94 0.68 -1.58
N LYS A 333 28.37 0.97 -0.41
CA LYS A 333 28.86 2.01 0.50
C LYS A 333 28.83 1.52 1.94
N ASP A 334 29.90 1.79 2.69
CA ASP A 334 30.04 1.41 4.10
C ASP A 334 29.84 -0.10 4.37
N GLY A 335 30.11 -0.94 3.36
CA GLY A 335 29.88 -2.39 3.45
C GLY A 335 28.41 -2.79 3.32
N GLU A 336 27.57 -1.99 2.68
CA GLU A 336 26.18 -2.29 2.36
C GLU A 336 25.88 -2.02 0.88
N VAL A 337 24.95 -2.80 0.30
CA VAL A 337 24.43 -2.58 -1.06
C VAL A 337 23.27 -1.59 -1.00
N ILE A 338 23.41 -0.44 -1.63
CA ILE A 338 22.38 0.61 -1.69
C ILE A 338 21.87 0.73 -3.12
N ILE A 339 20.56 0.51 -3.31
CA ILE A 339 19.93 0.60 -4.63
C ILE A 339 20.01 2.04 -5.15
N VAL A 340 20.36 2.17 -6.43
CA VAL A 340 20.31 3.43 -7.16
C VAL A 340 19.01 3.43 -7.95
N ASP A 341 18.21 4.48 -7.79
CA ASP A 341 17.00 4.68 -8.58
C ASP A 341 17.36 4.88 -10.05
N GLU A 342 16.89 3.97 -10.92
CA GLU A 342 17.12 3.97 -12.37
C GLU A 342 16.67 5.28 -13.04
N PHE A 343 15.68 5.98 -12.48
CA PHE A 343 15.11 7.20 -13.05
C PHE A 343 15.71 8.48 -12.49
N THR A 344 16.27 8.45 -11.28
CA THR A 344 16.73 9.68 -10.60
C THR A 344 18.21 9.68 -10.23
N GLY A 345 18.89 8.53 -10.34
CA GLY A 345 20.27 8.34 -9.89
C GLY A 345 20.46 8.52 -8.38
N ARG A 346 19.36 8.61 -7.61
CA ARG A 346 19.41 8.80 -6.16
C ARG A 346 19.62 7.47 -5.46
N LEU A 347 20.37 7.52 -4.36
CA LEU A 347 20.52 6.40 -3.45
C LEU A 347 19.23 6.20 -2.65
N MET A 348 18.74 4.97 -2.60
CA MET A 348 17.54 4.56 -1.87
C MET A 348 17.92 3.73 -0.62
N PRO A 349 18.45 4.37 0.45
CA PRO A 349 18.80 3.66 1.67
C PRO A 349 17.54 3.06 2.32
N GLY A 350 17.66 1.82 2.80
CA GLY A 350 16.56 1.07 3.41
C GLY A 350 15.66 0.30 2.43
N ARG A 351 15.80 0.51 1.11
CA ARG A 351 15.16 -0.36 0.10
C ARG A 351 16.05 -1.53 -0.27
N ARG A 352 15.44 -2.70 -0.43
CA ARG A 352 16.10 -3.95 -0.84
C ARG A 352 15.32 -4.56 -2.01
N TRP A 353 16.00 -5.27 -2.90
CA TRP A 353 15.29 -6.12 -3.85
C TRP A 353 14.75 -7.34 -3.10
N SER A 354 13.53 -7.74 -3.44
CA SER A 354 12.89 -8.91 -2.85
C SER A 354 13.52 -10.20 -3.37
N ASP A 355 13.08 -11.32 -2.80
CA ASP A 355 13.17 -12.61 -3.46
C ASP A 355 14.62 -13.11 -3.66
N GLY A 356 15.42 -13.00 -2.59
CA GLY A 356 16.83 -13.44 -2.59
C GLY A 356 17.78 -12.63 -3.47
N LEU A 357 17.29 -11.76 -4.36
CA LEU A 357 18.11 -11.03 -5.31
C LEU A 357 19.06 -10.04 -4.63
N HIS A 358 18.62 -9.38 -3.56
CA HIS A 358 19.49 -8.46 -2.82
C HIS A 358 20.61 -9.21 -2.11
N GLN A 359 20.31 -10.36 -1.53
CA GLN A 359 21.30 -11.27 -0.93
C GLN A 359 22.26 -11.81 -1.98
N ALA A 360 21.78 -12.12 -3.17
CA ALA A 360 22.61 -12.53 -4.30
C ALA A 360 23.55 -11.40 -4.78
N VAL A 361 23.10 -10.15 -4.79
CA VAL A 361 23.96 -8.99 -5.09
C VAL A 361 24.96 -8.73 -3.96
N GLU A 362 24.54 -8.86 -2.70
CA GLU A 362 25.43 -8.80 -1.54
C GLU A 362 26.52 -9.88 -1.63
N ALA A 363 26.16 -11.11 -2.03
CA ALA A 363 27.08 -12.23 -2.26
C ALA A 363 28.08 -11.91 -3.39
N LYS A 364 27.56 -11.46 -4.55
CA LYS A 364 28.36 -11.04 -5.72
C LYS A 364 29.41 -10.01 -5.36
N GLU A 365 29.03 -9.00 -4.59
CA GLU A 365 29.90 -7.91 -4.18
C GLU A 365 30.76 -8.22 -2.94
N LYS A 366 30.65 -9.45 -2.41
CA LYS A 366 31.37 -9.95 -1.23
C LYS A 366 31.11 -9.09 0.01
N VAL A 367 29.89 -8.59 0.10
CA VAL A 367 29.35 -7.86 1.24
C VAL A 367 28.82 -8.86 2.26
N LYS A 368 28.66 -8.45 3.52
CA LYS A 368 27.98 -9.28 4.53
C LYS A 368 26.54 -9.51 4.06
N ILE A 369 26.19 -10.76 3.81
CA ILE A 369 24.84 -11.12 3.41
C ILE A 369 23.96 -11.03 4.66
N GLU A 370 22.94 -10.20 4.60
CA GLU A 370 21.91 -10.20 5.64
C GLU A 370 20.92 -11.33 5.38
N ARG A 371 20.29 -11.84 6.45
CA ARG A 371 19.30 -12.91 6.31
C ARG A 371 18.20 -12.50 5.34
N GLU A 372 17.70 -13.50 4.60
CA GLU A 372 16.54 -13.31 3.75
C GLU A 372 15.35 -12.81 4.54
N ASN A 373 14.45 -12.15 3.83
CA ASN A 373 13.16 -11.77 4.37
C ASN A 373 12.12 -12.73 3.79
N GLN A 374 11.46 -13.50 4.65
CA GLN A 374 10.36 -14.37 4.28
C GLN A 374 9.02 -13.64 4.38
N THR A 375 8.10 -13.93 3.48
CA THR A 375 6.71 -13.45 3.54
C THR A 375 6.00 -14.03 4.76
N LEU A 376 5.58 -13.17 5.69
CA LEU A 376 4.79 -13.57 6.87
C LEU A 376 3.28 -13.42 6.63
N ALA A 377 2.90 -12.39 5.88
CA ALA A 377 1.53 -12.12 5.54
C ALA A 377 1.47 -11.32 4.23
N THR A 378 0.51 -11.64 3.37
CA THR A 378 0.33 -10.96 2.08
C THR A 378 -1.15 -10.87 1.73
N VAL A 379 -1.54 -9.77 1.09
CA VAL A 379 -2.88 -9.57 0.50
C VAL A 379 -2.81 -8.59 -0.66
N THR A 380 -3.57 -8.85 -1.72
CA THR A 380 -3.74 -7.87 -2.81
C THR A 380 -4.80 -6.84 -2.45
N PHE A 381 -4.73 -5.62 -2.99
CA PHE A 381 -5.79 -4.62 -2.79
C PHE A 381 -7.15 -5.15 -3.27
N GLN A 382 -7.14 -5.87 -4.38
CA GLN A 382 -8.31 -6.55 -4.94
C GLN A 382 -9.01 -7.41 -3.88
N ASN A 383 -8.31 -8.39 -3.31
CA ASN A 383 -8.90 -9.30 -2.33
C ASN A 383 -9.12 -8.65 -0.96
N TYR A 384 -8.35 -7.62 -0.59
CA TYR A 384 -8.64 -6.82 0.59
C TYR A 384 -9.99 -6.08 0.47
N PHE A 385 -10.20 -5.33 -0.61
CA PHE A 385 -11.41 -4.55 -0.80
C PHE A 385 -12.66 -5.40 -1.06
N ARG A 386 -12.50 -6.60 -1.63
CA ARG A 386 -13.60 -7.59 -1.78
C ARG A 386 -14.16 -8.09 -0.45
N LYS A 387 -13.47 -7.88 0.68
CA LYS A 387 -13.97 -8.26 2.02
C LYS A 387 -15.03 -7.32 2.57
N TYR A 388 -15.15 -6.11 2.02
CA TYR A 388 -16.17 -5.17 2.47
C TYR A 388 -17.56 -5.63 2.03
N LYS A 389 -18.52 -5.65 2.96
CA LYS A 389 -19.92 -5.98 2.65
C LYS A 389 -20.51 -5.04 1.58
N LYS A 390 -20.07 -3.79 1.61
CA LYS A 390 -20.37 -2.80 0.57
C LYS A 390 -19.11 -2.03 0.22
N LEU A 391 -18.85 -1.89 -1.06
CA LEU A 391 -17.72 -1.12 -1.61
C LEU A 391 -18.28 -0.07 -2.57
N ALA A 392 -17.77 1.14 -2.48
CA ALA A 392 -18.10 2.23 -3.39
C ALA A 392 -16.84 3.04 -3.69
N GLY A 393 -16.87 3.84 -4.75
CA GLY A 393 -15.73 4.68 -5.10
C GLY A 393 -16.10 5.94 -5.85
N MET A 394 -15.23 6.93 -5.83
CA MET A 394 -15.42 8.17 -6.58
C MET A 394 -14.13 8.55 -7.30
N THR A 395 -14.25 9.07 -8.52
CA THR A 395 -13.11 9.59 -9.29
C THR A 395 -13.62 10.46 -10.45
N GLY A 396 -12.72 11.14 -11.17
CA GLY A 396 -13.07 11.91 -12.38
C GLY A 396 -12.98 11.12 -13.69
N THR A 397 -12.43 9.89 -13.64
CA THR A 397 -11.97 9.14 -14.82
C THR A 397 -12.14 7.62 -14.65
N ALA A 398 -13.33 7.13 -14.29
CA ALA A 398 -13.58 5.69 -14.08
C ALA A 398 -14.17 4.96 -15.28
N ASP A 399 -14.88 5.64 -16.18
CA ASP A 399 -15.65 5.03 -17.28
C ASP A 399 -14.76 4.22 -18.24
N THR A 400 -13.48 4.58 -18.38
CA THR A 400 -12.52 3.82 -19.20
C THR A 400 -12.24 2.43 -18.65
N GLU A 401 -12.28 2.26 -17.32
CA GLU A 401 -11.99 1.00 -16.62
C GLU A 401 -13.26 0.31 -16.09
N ALA A 402 -14.45 0.73 -16.55
CA ALA A 402 -15.73 0.23 -16.05
C ALA A 402 -15.85 -1.31 -16.16
N GLU A 403 -15.28 -1.90 -17.21
CA GLU A 403 -15.26 -3.36 -17.38
C GLU A 403 -14.39 -4.07 -16.33
N GLU A 404 -13.21 -3.50 -15.99
CA GLU A 404 -12.33 -4.04 -14.95
C GLU A 404 -12.99 -3.93 -13.56
N PHE A 405 -13.59 -2.78 -13.25
CA PHE A 405 -14.33 -2.57 -12.02
C PHE A 405 -15.50 -3.55 -11.84
N GLY A 406 -16.29 -3.77 -12.90
CA GLY A 406 -17.39 -4.72 -12.89
C GLY A 406 -16.92 -6.16 -12.69
N LYS A 407 -15.84 -6.57 -13.38
CA LYS A 407 -15.34 -7.96 -13.32
C LYS A 407 -14.63 -8.31 -12.02
N ILE A 408 -13.80 -7.41 -11.49
CA ILE A 408 -12.95 -7.68 -10.32
C ILE A 408 -13.69 -7.36 -9.01
N TYR A 409 -14.38 -6.22 -8.96
CA TYR A 409 -14.94 -5.67 -7.73
C TYR A 409 -16.48 -5.69 -7.69
N ASN A 410 -17.14 -6.11 -8.78
CA ASN A 410 -18.59 -5.98 -8.94
C ASN A 410 -19.08 -4.54 -8.76
N LEU A 411 -18.30 -3.57 -9.26
CA LEU A 411 -18.61 -2.13 -9.18
C LEU A 411 -19.04 -1.59 -10.54
N ASP A 412 -20.29 -1.16 -10.65
CA ASP A 412 -20.78 -0.40 -11.79
C ASP A 412 -20.28 1.04 -11.75
N VAL A 413 -19.93 1.62 -12.90
CA VAL A 413 -19.59 3.04 -13.03
C VAL A 413 -20.81 3.84 -13.48
N VAL A 414 -21.11 4.94 -12.77
CA VAL A 414 -22.15 5.90 -13.11
C VAL A 414 -21.51 7.26 -13.37
N VAL A 415 -21.66 7.77 -14.59
CA VAL A 415 -21.11 9.08 -15.00
C VAL A 415 -22.10 10.17 -14.62
N ILE A 416 -21.72 10.95 -13.61
CA ILE A 416 -22.53 12.04 -13.06
C ILE A 416 -22.33 13.29 -13.93
N PRO A 417 -23.40 13.97 -14.36
CA PRO A 417 -23.27 15.21 -15.11
C PRO A 417 -22.62 16.30 -14.24
N PRO A 418 -21.82 17.21 -14.83
CA PRO A 418 -21.24 18.31 -14.08
C PRO A 418 -22.32 19.31 -13.66
N ASN A 419 -22.11 20.01 -12.54
CA ASN A 419 -23.02 21.05 -12.06
C ASN A 419 -23.17 22.21 -13.06
N ARG A 420 -22.08 22.54 -13.76
CA ARG A 420 -22.00 23.60 -14.77
C ARG A 420 -21.37 23.06 -16.05
N THR A 421 -21.70 23.67 -17.18
CA THR A 421 -21.16 23.27 -18.48
C THR A 421 -19.65 23.51 -18.55
N LEU A 422 -18.90 22.49 -18.96
CA LEU A 422 -17.45 22.56 -19.14
C LEU A 422 -17.10 23.51 -20.29
N ARG A 423 -16.27 24.52 -20.01
CA ARG A 423 -15.80 25.53 -20.99
C ARG A 423 -14.31 25.38 -21.36
N ARG A 424 -13.64 24.32 -20.89
CA ARG A 424 -12.23 24.06 -21.19
C ARG A 424 -12.03 23.75 -22.68
N VAL A 425 -11.02 24.39 -23.28
CA VAL A 425 -10.57 24.12 -24.65
C VAL A 425 -9.45 23.07 -24.61
N GLU A 426 -9.70 21.92 -25.23
CA GLU A 426 -8.68 20.87 -25.39
C GLU A 426 -8.00 21.04 -26.74
N ASN A 427 -6.80 21.64 -26.75
CA ASN A 427 -6.02 21.83 -27.97
C ASN A 427 -5.49 20.49 -28.48
N PRO A 428 -5.32 20.33 -29.81
CA PRO A 428 -4.61 19.19 -30.38
C PRO A 428 -3.18 19.05 -29.82
N ASP A 429 -2.69 17.82 -29.81
CA ASP A 429 -1.31 17.52 -29.43
C ASP A 429 -0.33 18.09 -30.47
N LEU A 430 0.78 18.67 -30.00
CA LEU A 430 1.91 19.06 -30.84
C LEU A 430 3.00 18.00 -30.76
N VAL A 431 3.29 17.33 -31.87
CA VAL A 431 4.32 16.28 -31.94
C VAL A 431 5.56 16.81 -32.63
N TYR A 432 6.71 16.68 -31.99
CA TYR A 432 8.01 17.10 -32.51
C TYR A 432 8.87 15.89 -32.87
N ARG A 433 9.86 16.11 -33.72
CA ARG A 433 10.77 15.04 -34.13
C ARG A 433 11.76 14.71 -33.02
N THR A 434 12.31 15.72 -32.36
CA THR A 434 13.33 15.57 -31.30
C THR A 434 12.83 16.11 -29.98
N GLU A 435 13.38 15.61 -28.87
CA GLU A 435 13.07 16.13 -27.54
C GLU A 435 13.44 17.61 -27.43
N LYS A 436 14.55 18.03 -28.04
CA LYS A 436 15.04 19.41 -27.96
C LYS A 436 14.00 20.39 -28.52
N GLU A 437 13.49 20.12 -29.72
CA GLU A 437 12.44 20.93 -30.36
C GLU A 437 11.18 21.01 -29.48
N LYS A 438 10.77 19.88 -28.88
CA LYS A 438 9.64 19.81 -27.93
C LYS A 438 9.86 20.73 -26.73
N TRP A 439 11.02 20.64 -26.07
CA TRP A 439 11.34 21.41 -24.88
C TRP A 439 11.42 22.91 -25.15
N ASP A 440 12.01 23.30 -26.30
CA ASP A 440 12.07 24.71 -26.70
C ASP A 440 10.66 25.28 -26.92
N ALA A 441 9.78 24.53 -27.60
CA ALA A 441 8.39 24.94 -27.83
C ALA A 441 7.55 25.01 -26.53
N ILE A 442 7.75 24.07 -25.59
CA ILE A 442 7.10 24.12 -24.27
C ILE A 442 7.50 25.40 -23.53
N VAL A 443 8.80 25.71 -23.50
CA VAL A 443 9.32 26.90 -22.80
C VAL A 443 8.80 28.18 -23.44
N GLU A 444 8.72 28.25 -24.77
CA GLU A 444 8.15 29.39 -25.48
C GLU A 444 6.67 29.61 -25.17
N GLU A 445 5.86 28.54 -25.12
CA GLU A 445 4.46 28.65 -24.74
C GLU A 445 4.30 29.12 -23.29
N ILE A 446 5.05 28.54 -22.34
CA ILE A 446 5.00 28.94 -20.93
C ILE A 446 5.34 30.43 -20.77
N VAL A 447 6.42 30.90 -21.41
CA VAL A 447 6.83 32.30 -21.34
C VAL A 447 5.79 33.22 -21.99
N ALA A 448 5.19 32.82 -23.12
CA ALA A 448 4.17 33.61 -23.80
C ALA A 448 2.87 33.74 -23.00
N GLU A 449 2.37 32.64 -22.42
CA GLU A 449 1.17 32.66 -21.58
C GLU A 449 1.42 33.41 -20.27
N HIS A 450 2.59 33.22 -19.67
CA HIS A 450 3.02 33.95 -18.49
C HIS A 450 3.12 35.46 -18.73
N ALA A 451 3.66 35.90 -19.87
CA ALA A 451 3.76 37.32 -20.22
C ALA A 451 2.38 37.99 -20.39
N LYS A 452 1.33 37.23 -20.71
CA LYS A 452 -0.07 37.71 -20.70
C LYS A 452 -0.65 37.79 -19.28
N GLY A 453 0.03 37.23 -18.28
CA GLY A 453 -0.44 37.08 -16.90
C GLY A 453 -1.29 35.83 -16.67
N ARG A 454 -1.38 34.90 -17.62
CA ARG A 454 -2.21 33.71 -17.48
C ARG A 454 -1.50 32.66 -16.59
N PRO A 455 -2.18 32.03 -15.63
CA PRO A 455 -1.59 30.95 -14.85
C PRO A 455 -1.34 29.70 -15.72
N VAL A 456 -0.20 29.05 -15.49
CA VAL A 456 0.24 27.86 -16.23
C VAL A 456 0.58 26.73 -15.25
N LEU A 457 -0.03 25.57 -15.45
CA LEU A 457 0.37 24.32 -14.79
C LEU A 457 1.02 23.38 -15.81
N VAL A 458 2.26 23.00 -15.56
CA VAL A 458 3.04 22.09 -16.40
C VAL A 458 3.10 20.72 -15.76
N GLY A 459 2.63 19.68 -16.45
CA GLY A 459 2.73 18.29 -16.01
C GLY A 459 3.88 17.57 -16.70
N THR A 460 4.81 17.03 -15.91
CA THR A 460 5.92 16.19 -16.39
C THR A 460 5.80 14.77 -15.85
N VAL A 461 6.46 13.78 -16.44
CA VAL A 461 6.37 12.37 -15.97
C VAL A 461 7.43 12.00 -14.92
N SER A 462 8.53 12.76 -14.81
CA SER A 462 9.64 12.45 -13.88
C SER A 462 10.25 13.70 -13.24
N ILE A 463 10.87 13.52 -12.07
CA ILE A 463 11.55 14.59 -11.33
C ILE A 463 12.69 15.18 -12.18
N GLU A 464 13.43 14.34 -12.90
CA GLU A 464 14.51 14.78 -13.78
C GLU A 464 14.00 15.76 -14.84
N LYS A 465 12.88 15.44 -15.50
CA LYS A 465 12.26 16.29 -16.52
C LYS A 465 11.72 17.59 -15.92
N SER A 466 11.16 17.54 -14.71
CA SER A 466 10.77 18.73 -13.95
C SER A 466 11.95 19.66 -13.65
N GLU A 467 13.08 19.13 -13.18
CA GLU A 467 14.28 19.91 -12.88
C GLU A 467 14.96 20.44 -14.16
N LYS A 468 14.95 19.66 -15.26
CA LYS A 468 15.39 20.11 -16.59
C LYS A 468 14.59 21.32 -17.07
N LEU A 469 13.26 21.25 -17.01
CA LEU A 469 12.39 22.36 -17.39
C LEU A 469 12.60 23.59 -16.48
N SER A 470 12.71 23.37 -15.17
CA SER A 470 13.01 24.42 -14.19
C SER A 470 14.28 25.20 -14.57
N ALA A 471 15.36 24.48 -14.91
CA ALA A 471 16.62 25.10 -15.35
C ALA A 471 16.49 25.86 -16.67
N MET A 472 15.63 25.42 -17.60
CA MET A 472 15.37 26.13 -18.85
C MET A 472 14.59 27.43 -18.61
N LEU A 473 13.56 27.40 -17.76
CA LEU A 473 12.80 28.59 -17.36
C LEU A 473 13.69 29.61 -16.62
N ASP A 474 14.58 29.14 -15.74
CA ASP A 474 15.55 29.98 -15.04
C ASP A 474 16.45 30.78 -16.01
N ARG A 475 16.84 30.18 -17.13
CA ARG A 475 17.64 30.84 -18.18
C ARG A 475 16.83 31.87 -18.97
N ARG A 476 15.51 31.70 -19.05
CA ARG A 476 14.58 32.63 -19.71
C ARG A 476 14.10 33.78 -18.81
N GLY A 477 14.53 33.82 -17.54
CA GLY A 477 14.20 34.89 -16.60
C GLY A 477 13.11 34.54 -15.58
N LEU A 478 12.42 33.42 -15.76
CA LEU A 478 11.44 32.88 -14.82
C LEU A 478 12.15 32.10 -13.72
N LYS A 479 12.57 32.79 -12.66
CA LYS A 479 13.42 32.19 -11.61
C LYS A 479 12.67 31.21 -10.72
N ARG A 480 13.32 30.15 -10.24
CA ARG A 480 12.72 29.25 -9.27
C ARG A 480 12.36 30.00 -7.98
N GLY A 481 11.09 29.93 -7.58
CA GLY A 481 10.57 30.48 -6.35
C GLY A 481 10.68 29.50 -5.18
N THR A 482 10.85 30.04 -3.98
CA THR A 482 10.91 29.29 -2.70
C THR A 482 9.73 29.60 -1.77
N THR A 483 8.84 30.53 -2.15
CA THR A 483 7.72 31.01 -1.33
C THR A 483 6.37 30.72 -2.01
N THR A 484 5.34 30.48 -1.20
CA THR A 484 3.96 30.25 -1.64
C THR A 484 3.48 31.42 -2.50
N GLY A 485 2.90 31.11 -3.66
CA GLY A 485 2.37 32.09 -4.59
C GLY A 485 3.42 32.76 -5.48
N GLY A 486 4.45 32.01 -5.91
CA GLY A 486 5.44 32.34 -6.94
C GLY A 486 5.25 33.74 -7.52
N GLY A 487 6.04 34.70 -7.03
CA GLY A 487 5.90 36.10 -7.45
C GLY A 487 5.93 36.23 -8.97
N VAL A 488 5.52 37.38 -9.50
CA VAL A 488 5.24 37.59 -10.93
C VAL A 488 6.34 37.08 -11.87
N ASP A 489 7.62 36.97 -11.46
CA ASP A 489 8.70 36.46 -12.31
C ASP A 489 9.26 35.09 -11.86
N LYS A 490 8.44 34.25 -11.20
CA LYS A 490 8.91 32.99 -10.58
C LYS A 490 8.08 31.76 -10.98
N HIS A 491 8.74 30.60 -11.03
CA HIS A 491 8.09 29.29 -11.18
C HIS A 491 8.30 28.42 -9.93
N VAL A 492 7.38 27.47 -9.67
CA VAL A 492 7.45 26.52 -8.55
C VAL A 492 7.53 25.09 -9.09
N VAL A 493 8.25 24.20 -8.41
CA VAL A 493 8.38 22.78 -8.78
C VAL A 493 7.85 21.89 -7.65
N LEU A 494 6.95 20.97 -7.98
CA LEU A 494 6.33 20.01 -7.07
C LEU A 494 6.79 18.60 -7.44
N ASN A 495 7.46 17.92 -6.50
CA ASN A 495 8.15 16.64 -6.74
C ASN A 495 7.53 15.46 -5.96
N ALA A 496 6.29 15.60 -5.48
CA ALA A 496 5.56 14.60 -4.68
C ALA A 496 6.27 14.18 -3.39
N LYS A 497 7.10 15.07 -2.80
CA LYS A 497 7.91 14.75 -1.61
C LYS A 497 7.29 15.26 -0.30
N TYR A 498 6.70 16.46 -0.34
CA TYR A 498 6.16 17.11 0.85
C TYR A 498 4.71 17.49 0.62
N HIS A 499 3.78 16.54 0.79
CA HIS A 499 2.38 16.70 0.39
C HIS A 499 1.70 17.94 0.99
N ALA A 500 1.93 18.24 2.27
CA ALA A 500 1.35 19.42 2.91
C ALA A 500 1.83 20.73 2.29
N GLN A 501 3.15 20.89 2.09
CA GLN A 501 3.73 22.08 1.47
C GLN A 501 3.32 22.20 0.00
N GLU A 502 3.31 21.09 -0.73
CA GLU A 502 2.90 21.06 -2.13
C GLU A 502 1.43 21.46 -2.30
N ALA A 503 0.54 21.03 -1.40
CA ALA A 503 -0.85 21.46 -1.40
C ALA A 503 -0.98 22.99 -1.27
N GLU A 504 -0.16 23.64 -0.45
CA GLU A 504 -0.16 25.11 -0.32
C GLU A 504 0.24 25.80 -1.63
N PHE A 505 1.26 25.28 -2.33
CA PHE A 505 1.65 25.82 -3.62
C PHE A 505 0.55 25.62 -4.68
N VAL A 506 -0.08 24.44 -4.69
CA VAL A 506 -1.15 24.10 -5.65
C VAL A 506 -2.38 24.96 -5.44
N ALA A 507 -2.75 25.21 -4.18
CA ALA A 507 -3.88 26.08 -3.83
C ALA A 507 -3.71 27.51 -4.35
N GLN A 508 -2.48 27.94 -4.63
CA GLN A 508 -2.15 29.26 -5.19
C GLN A 508 -1.76 29.24 -6.67
N ALA A 509 -1.77 28.07 -7.33
CA ALA A 509 -1.33 27.91 -8.71
C ALA A 509 -2.26 28.59 -9.74
N GLY A 510 -3.49 28.93 -9.35
CA GLY A 510 -4.47 29.62 -10.19
C GLY A 510 -4.41 31.15 -10.14
N ARG A 511 -3.41 31.73 -9.44
CA ARG A 511 -3.21 33.17 -9.35
C ARG A 511 -2.60 33.74 -10.63
N LYS A 512 -2.85 35.02 -10.89
CA LYS A 512 -2.33 35.71 -12.08
C LYS A 512 -0.81 35.60 -12.18
N GLY A 513 -0.33 35.16 -13.35
CA GLY A 513 1.09 34.97 -13.66
C GLY A 513 1.76 33.76 -13.01
N ALA A 514 1.05 32.94 -12.23
CA ALA A 514 1.66 31.80 -11.55
C ALA A 514 2.10 30.72 -12.56
N VAL A 515 3.34 30.22 -12.42
CA VAL A 515 3.85 29.08 -13.19
C VAL A 515 4.21 27.95 -12.24
N THR A 516 3.54 26.81 -12.38
CA THR A 516 3.73 25.65 -11.51
C THR A 516 4.10 24.43 -12.34
N ILE A 517 5.18 23.75 -12.00
CA ILE A 517 5.61 22.48 -12.58
C ILE A 517 5.26 21.37 -11.58
N ALA A 518 4.49 20.39 -12.02
CA ALA A 518 4.10 19.22 -11.24
C ALA A 518 4.69 17.96 -11.85
N THR A 519 5.44 17.21 -11.04
CA THR A 519 5.89 15.86 -11.40
C THR A 519 4.74 14.87 -11.23
N ASN A 520 4.46 14.12 -12.28
CA ASN A 520 3.39 13.14 -12.42
C ASN A 520 2.02 13.74 -12.04
N MET A 521 1.57 13.50 -10.80
CA MET A 521 0.34 14.09 -10.25
C MET A 521 0.58 14.76 -8.88
N ALA A 522 1.76 15.35 -8.67
CA ALA A 522 2.04 16.15 -7.48
C ALA A 522 0.95 17.22 -7.26
N GLY A 523 0.58 17.45 -6.00
CA GLY A 523 -0.57 18.30 -5.69
C GLY A 523 -1.94 17.63 -5.85
N ARG A 524 -2.00 16.30 -5.82
CA ARG A 524 -3.28 15.57 -5.84
C ARG A 524 -4.17 15.89 -4.66
N GLY A 525 -5.48 15.89 -4.91
CA GLY A 525 -6.50 16.16 -3.92
C GLY A 525 -6.64 17.63 -3.52
N THR A 526 -5.77 18.53 -4.00
CA THR A 526 -5.91 19.98 -3.78
C THR A 526 -6.46 20.67 -5.02
N ASP A 527 -7.45 21.54 -4.80
CA ASP A 527 -8.13 22.26 -5.85
C ASP A 527 -7.39 23.53 -6.26
N ILE A 528 -7.22 23.73 -7.57
CA ILE A 528 -6.63 24.96 -8.12
C ILE A 528 -7.78 25.93 -8.41
N LEU A 529 -7.94 26.93 -7.54
CA LEU A 529 -8.93 27.99 -7.70
C LEU A 529 -8.32 29.15 -8.49
N LEU A 530 -9.03 29.63 -9.51
CA LEU A 530 -8.62 30.85 -10.23
C LEU A 530 -8.69 32.03 -9.26
N GLY A 531 -7.61 32.83 -9.18
CA GLY A 531 -7.45 33.90 -8.20
C GLY A 531 -6.82 33.46 -6.86
N GLY A 532 -6.56 32.17 -6.67
CA GLY A 532 -5.94 31.62 -5.47
C GLY A 532 -6.92 31.28 -4.35
N ASN A 533 -6.41 30.69 -3.27
CA ASN A 533 -7.21 30.27 -2.13
C ASN A 533 -7.05 31.23 -0.95
N ALA A 534 -8.09 32.03 -0.68
CA ALA A 534 -8.11 33.03 0.39
C ALA A 534 -7.96 32.42 1.79
N GLU A 535 -8.47 31.21 2.02
CA GLU A 535 -8.40 30.55 3.33
C GLU A 535 -6.95 30.17 3.66
N PHE A 536 -6.22 29.61 2.69
CA PHE A 536 -4.79 29.31 2.85
C PHE A 536 -3.97 30.58 3.09
N MET A 537 -4.22 31.65 2.34
CA MET A 537 -3.54 32.94 2.53
C MET A 537 -3.83 33.52 3.91
N THR A 538 -5.06 33.40 4.40
CA THR A 538 -5.47 33.85 5.73
C THR A 538 -4.71 33.12 6.83
N ARG A 539 -4.65 31.79 6.77
CA ARG A 539 -3.92 30.97 7.75
C ARG A 539 -2.43 31.33 7.77
N GLN A 540 -1.82 31.48 6.59
CA GLN A 540 -0.41 31.86 6.47
C GLN A 540 -0.14 33.26 7.03
N GLN A 541 -1.02 34.23 6.75
CA GLN A 541 -0.91 35.58 7.28
C GLN A 541 -1.10 35.63 8.79
N CYS A 542 -2.03 34.84 9.35
CA CYS A 542 -2.23 34.77 10.80
C CYS A 542 -0.99 34.22 11.52
N LEU A 543 -0.29 33.26 10.90
CA LEU A 543 0.99 32.75 11.39
C LEU A 543 2.10 33.81 11.28
N ALA A 544 2.14 34.55 10.18
CA ALA A 544 3.13 35.60 9.94
C ALA A 544 2.94 36.84 10.85
N GLU A 545 1.69 37.19 11.19
CA GLU A 545 1.34 38.25 12.14
C GLU A 545 1.47 37.79 13.61
N GLU A 546 1.85 36.53 13.86
CA GLU A 546 1.95 35.91 15.19
C GLU A 546 0.63 35.99 16.01
N VAL A 547 -0.52 36.11 15.33
CA VAL A 547 -1.87 36.09 15.95
C VAL A 547 -2.43 34.68 16.11
N ALA A 548 -1.75 33.68 15.51
CA ALA A 548 -2.06 32.27 15.64
C ALA A 548 -1.28 31.64 16.79
N GLU A 549 -2.00 31.15 17.80
CA GLU A 549 -1.43 30.47 18.95
C GLU A 549 -1.33 28.96 18.68
N ARG A 550 -0.11 28.39 18.80
CA ARG A 550 0.10 26.94 18.69
C ARG A 550 -0.50 26.23 19.90
N LEU A 551 -1.25 25.15 19.63
CA LEU A 551 -1.86 24.32 20.66
C LEU A 551 -0.98 23.10 21.01
N PRO A 552 -0.96 22.68 22.29
CA PRO A 552 -0.45 21.37 22.69
C PRO A 552 -1.23 20.24 22.01
N LYS A 553 -0.57 19.09 21.81
CA LYS A 553 -1.21 17.89 21.27
C LYS A 553 -2.36 17.46 22.18
N GLY A 554 -3.57 17.32 21.63
CA GLY A 554 -4.78 16.92 22.37
C GLY A 554 -5.70 18.06 22.83
N ASP A 555 -5.26 19.34 22.76
CA ASP A 555 -6.12 20.51 23.07
C ASP A 555 -6.93 20.98 21.84
N GLU A 556 -7.07 20.10 20.85
CA GLU A 556 -7.54 20.40 19.51
C GLU A 556 -9.08 20.41 19.50
N ARG A 557 -9.67 21.52 19.03
CA ARG A 557 -11.11 21.59 18.79
C ARG A 557 -11.41 21.53 17.31
N PHE A 558 -12.26 20.58 16.94
CA PHE A 558 -12.66 20.31 15.56
C PHE A 558 -14.05 20.82 15.21
N VAL A 559 -14.73 21.49 16.14
CA VAL A 559 -16.07 22.08 15.95
C VAL A 559 -15.95 23.59 16.18
N GLU A 560 -16.85 24.35 15.55
CA GLU A 560 -16.88 25.81 15.68
C GLU A 560 -16.94 26.25 17.14
N ASP A 561 -16.07 27.20 17.47
CA ASP A 561 -16.02 27.91 18.73
C ASP A 561 -16.47 29.35 18.43
N GLU A 562 -17.33 29.92 19.29
CA GLU A 562 -17.84 31.27 19.08
C GLU A 562 -16.72 32.33 19.11
N GLU A 563 -15.61 32.04 19.80
CA GLU A 563 -14.51 32.96 20.02
C GLU A 563 -13.28 32.67 19.13
N TYR A 564 -13.03 31.41 18.76
CA TYR A 564 -11.81 30.99 18.07
C TYR A 564 -12.03 30.18 16.78
N VAL A 565 -11.12 30.38 15.81
CA VAL A 565 -10.97 29.52 14.63
C VAL A 565 -9.76 28.62 14.83
N TYR A 566 -9.99 27.32 14.74
CA TYR A 566 -8.98 26.28 14.85
C TYR A 566 -8.59 25.75 13.47
N PHE A 567 -7.29 25.60 13.21
CA PHE A 567 -6.81 25.00 11.98
C PHE A 567 -5.48 24.25 12.20
N PHE A 568 -5.28 23.19 11.42
CA PHE A 568 -4.01 22.49 11.33
C PHE A 568 -3.10 23.15 10.29
N HIS A 569 -1.81 23.28 10.61
CA HIS A 569 -0.79 23.71 9.66
C HIS A 569 0.51 22.91 9.86
N ILE A 570 0.91 22.18 8.82
CA ILE A 570 2.11 21.31 8.73
C ILE A 570 2.15 20.19 9.78
N ASP A 571 2.47 20.50 11.03
CA ASP A 571 2.71 19.55 12.12
C ASP A 571 1.99 19.90 13.43
N ALA A 572 1.23 21.01 13.46
CA ALA A 572 0.59 21.48 14.68
C ALA A 572 -0.77 22.12 14.43
N PHE A 573 -1.62 22.07 15.46
CA PHE A 573 -2.84 22.85 15.51
C PHE A 573 -2.58 24.25 16.03
N TYR A 574 -3.32 25.20 15.47
CA TYR A 574 -3.32 26.60 15.87
C TYR A 574 -4.74 27.06 16.15
N ARG A 575 -4.87 28.06 17.02
CA ARG A 575 -6.09 28.83 17.20
C ARG A 575 -5.84 30.31 16.92
N VAL A 576 -6.83 30.98 16.34
CA VAL A 576 -6.84 32.43 16.11
C VAL A 576 -8.18 32.97 16.59
N LYS A 577 -8.23 34.17 17.16
CA LYS A 577 -9.51 34.80 17.50
C LYS A 577 -10.34 35.01 16.24
N LYS A 578 -11.62 34.65 16.28
CA LYS A 578 -12.51 34.69 15.11
C LYS A 578 -12.55 36.06 14.43
N ALA A 579 -12.58 37.14 15.22
CA ALA A 579 -12.55 38.51 14.70
C ALA A 579 -11.27 38.83 13.90
N ASP A 580 -10.10 38.33 14.35
CA ASP A 580 -8.83 38.53 13.64
C ASP A 580 -8.79 37.69 12.36
N TYR A 581 -9.24 36.44 12.43
CA TYR A 581 -9.32 35.56 11.27
C TYR A 581 -10.25 36.13 10.20
N GLU A 582 -11.45 36.58 10.57
CA GLU A 582 -12.44 37.16 9.65
C GLU A 582 -11.95 38.46 9.01
N ARG A 583 -11.25 39.31 9.78
CA ARG A 583 -10.62 40.54 9.27
C ARG A 583 -9.62 40.22 8.15
N VAL A 584 -8.72 39.26 8.40
CA VAL A 584 -7.68 38.86 7.43
C VAL A 584 -8.33 38.13 6.25
N PHE A 585 -9.31 37.27 6.50
CA PHE A 585 -10.05 36.54 5.47
C PHE A 585 -10.79 37.46 4.51
N ALA A 586 -11.48 38.49 5.03
CA ALA A 586 -12.20 39.45 4.20
C ALA A 586 -11.27 40.20 3.22
N HIS A 587 -10.05 40.51 3.66
CA HIS A 587 -9.03 41.13 2.81
C HIS A 587 -8.62 40.20 1.65
N PHE A 588 -8.19 38.98 1.96
CA PHE A 588 -7.75 38.03 0.91
C PHE A 588 -8.90 37.53 0.05
N LYS A 589 -10.12 37.41 0.59
CA LYS A 589 -11.30 37.06 -0.19
C LYS A 589 -11.55 38.10 -1.28
N LYS A 590 -11.51 39.39 -0.93
CA LYS A 590 -11.64 40.49 -1.90
C LYS A 590 -10.52 40.47 -2.94
N GLN A 591 -9.28 40.18 -2.53
CA GLN A 591 -8.15 40.07 -3.44
C GLN A 591 -8.31 38.90 -4.42
N CYS A 592 -8.59 37.69 -3.91
CA CYS A 592 -8.76 36.50 -4.73
C CYS A 592 -9.95 36.63 -5.69
N ASP A 593 -11.04 37.28 -5.28
CA ASP A 593 -12.20 37.51 -6.16
C ASP A 593 -11.86 38.47 -7.31
N ALA A 594 -11.07 39.53 -7.05
CA ALA A 594 -10.59 40.41 -8.11
C ALA A 594 -9.60 39.70 -9.06
N GLU A 595 -8.63 38.96 -8.50
CA GLU A 595 -7.69 38.18 -9.31
C GLU A 595 -8.40 37.06 -10.11
N HIS A 596 -9.47 36.48 -9.57
CA HIS A 596 -10.31 35.51 -10.26
C HIS A 596 -10.89 36.09 -11.55
N ASP A 597 -11.54 37.25 -11.48
CA ASP A 597 -12.13 37.91 -12.64
C ASP A 597 -11.07 38.25 -13.71
N GLU A 598 -9.88 38.68 -13.27
CA GLU A 598 -8.75 38.94 -14.17
C GLU A 598 -8.27 37.67 -14.87
N VAL A 599 -8.14 36.56 -14.15
CA VAL A 599 -7.70 35.27 -14.71
C VAL A 599 -8.76 34.66 -15.63
N VAL A 600 -10.05 34.80 -15.30
CA VAL A 600 -11.16 34.40 -16.17
C VAL A 600 -11.14 35.17 -17.49
N ALA A 601 -10.81 36.47 -17.46
CA ALA A 601 -10.63 37.29 -18.66
C ALA A 601 -9.40 36.88 -19.50
N LEU A 602 -8.44 36.17 -18.91
CA LEU A 602 -7.25 35.60 -19.56
C LEU A 602 -7.44 34.13 -19.98
N ASP A 603 -8.69 33.69 -20.22
CA ASP A 603 -9.04 32.32 -20.59
C ASP A 603 -8.70 31.26 -19.53
N GLY A 604 -8.58 31.66 -18.26
CA GLY A 604 -8.40 30.76 -17.11
C GLY A 604 -7.06 30.04 -17.07
N LEU A 605 -7.01 28.90 -16.37
CA LEU A 605 -5.79 28.09 -16.22
C LEU A 605 -5.39 27.41 -17.54
N HIS A 606 -4.11 27.52 -17.92
CA HIS A 606 -3.52 26.79 -19.04
C HIS A 606 -2.73 25.57 -18.56
N ILE A 607 -3.06 24.39 -19.09
CA ILE A 607 -2.36 23.14 -18.79
C ILE A 607 -1.41 22.80 -19.94
N VAL A 608 -0.13 22.62 -19.60
CA VAL A 608 0.90 22.16 -20.52
C VAL A 608 1.37 20.78 -20.08
N ALA A 609 1.04 19.75 -20.85
CA ALA A 609 1.57 18.41 -20.60
C ALA A 609 2.80 18.17 -21.46
N THR A 610 3.91 17.77 -20.85
CA THR A 610 5.18 17.64 -21.59
C THR A 610 5.32 16.30 -22.31
N GLU A 611 4.49 15.32 -21.95
CA GLU A 611 4.43 13.94 -22.48
C GLU A 611 3.04 13.31 -22.25
N ARG A 612 2.80 12.14 -22.86
CA ARG A 612 1.66 11.26 -22.54
C ARG A 612 2.05 10.31 -21.41
N HIS A 613 1.12 10.07 -20.48
CA HIS A 613 1.30 9.04 -19.44
C HIS A 613 0.99 7.64 -19.99
N GLU A 614 1.30 6.62 -19.20
CA GLU A 614 1.00 5.21 -19.50
C GLU A 614 -0.49 4.95 -19.76
N ALA A 615 -1.38 5.77 -19.19
CA ALA A 615 -2.83 5.63 -19.34
C ALA A 615 -3.50 6.97 -19.69
N ARG A 616 -4.49 6.91 -20.58
CA ARG A 616 -5.26 8.08 -21.04
C ARG A 616 -6.01 8.76 -19.92
N ARG A 617 -6.44 8.01 -18.91
CA ARG A 617 -7.12 8.56 -17.73
C ARG A 617 -6.21 9.50 -16.92
N ILE A 618 -4.92 9.20 -16.76
CA ILE A 618 -3.97 10.08 -16.05
C ILE A 618 -3.81 11.40 -16.81
N ASP A 619 -3.69 11.33 -18.14
CA ASP A 619 -3.68 12.54 -18.98
C ASP A 619 -4.96 13.38 -18.78
N ASN A 620 -6.12 12.72 -18.70
CA ASN A 620 -7.39 13.40 -18.47
C ASN A 620 -7.51 13.99 -17.06
N GLN A 621 -6.89 13.39 -16.05
CA GLN A 621 -6.81 13.97 -14.71
C GLN A 621 -5.99 15.28 -14.72
N LEU A 622 -4.88 15.30 -15.47
CA LEU A 622 -4.09 16.52 -15.67
C LEU A 622 -4.90 17.61 -16.40
N ARG A 623 -5.59 17.28 -17.50
CA ARG A 623 -6.53 18.20 -18.18
C ARG A 623 -7.62 18.71 -17.22
N GLY A 624 -8.14 17.82 -16.38
CA GLY A 624 -9.16 18.09 -15.35
C GLY A 624 -8.75 19.09 -14.28
N ARG A 625 -7.49 19.50 -14.21
CA ARG A 625 -7.04 20.59 -13.34
C ARG A 625 -7.56 21.95 -13.79
N ALA A 626 -7.88 22.14 -15.07
CA ALA A 626 -8.45 23.37 -15.62
C ALA A 626 -9.95 23.26 -15.97
N GLY A 627 -10.63 24.40 -15.99
CA GLY A 627 -12.03 24.56 -16.42
C GLY A 627 -13.06 24.00 -15.42
N ARG A 628 -12.82 24.19 -14.13
CA ARG A 628 -13.67 23.66 -13.05
C ARG A 628 -14.89 24.55 -12.81
N GLN A 629 -16.03 23.98 -12.41
CA GLN A 629 -17.27 24.73 -12.13
C GLN A 629 -17.67 25.72 -13.25
N GLY A 630 -17.38 25.37 -14.51
CA GLY A 630 -17.69 26.19 -15.68
C GLY A 630 -16.70 27.33 -15.96
N ASP A 631 -15.59 27.40 -15.24
CA ASP A 631 -14.51 28.33 -15.54
C ASP A 631 -13.91 28.08 -16.94
N PRO A 632 -13.38 29.11 -17.61
CA PRO A 632 -12.56 28.92 -18.80
C PRO A 632 -11.25 28.21 -18.44
N GLY A 633 -10.62 27.62 -19.43
CA GLY A 633 -9.32 26.98 -19.29
C GLY A 633 -8.88 26.39 -20.61
N ALA A 634 -7.61 26.03 -20.72
CA ALA A 634 -7.11 25.31 -21.87
C ALA A 634 -6.13 24.22 -21.47
N SER A 635 -5.96 23.23 -22.34
CA SER A 635 -4.93 22.22 -22.18
C SER A 635 -4.26 21.90 -23.52
N ARG A 636 -2.97 21.61 -23.51
CA ARG A 636 -2.20 21.15 -24.68
C ARG A 636 -1.17 20.11 -24.26
N PHE A 637 -0.96 19.11 -25.10
CA PHE A 637 0.08 18.09 -24.93
C PHE A 637 1.20 18.32 -25.96
N TYR A 638 2.44 18.24 -25.49
CA TYR A 638 3.64 18.27 -26.29
C TYR A 638 4.25 16.88 -26.29
N LEU A 639 4.63 16.38 -27.45
CA LEU A 639 5.16 15.02 -27.61
C LEU A 639 6.39 15.05 -28.50
N SER A 640 7.26 14.06 -28.32
CA SER A 640 8.37 13.78 -29.20
C SER A 640 8.34 12.33 -29.66
N LEU A 641 8.88 12.05 -30.84
CA LEU A 641 9.16 10.68 -31.28
C LEU A 641 10.24 10.00 -30.42
N GLU A 642 11.03 10.78 -29.68
CA GLU A 642 12.06 10.30 -28.75
C GLU A 642 11.52 10.02 -27.34
N ASP A 643 10.27 10.38 -27.03
CA ASP A 643 9.67 10.14 -25.72
C ASP A 643 9.54 8.64 -25.41
N ASP A 644 9.59 8.27 -24.12
CA ASP A 644 9.62 6.87 -23.68
C ASP A 644 8.45 6.03 -24.21
N LEU A 645 7.23 6.59 -24.23
CA LEU A 645 6.06 5.91 -24.78
C LEU A 645 6.26 5.53 -26.26
N MET A 646 6.85 6.43 -27.05
CA MET A 646 7.10 6.23 -28.48
C MET A 646 8.33 5.36 -28.73
N ARG A 647 9.36 5.47 -27.89
CA ARG A 647 10.58 4.66 -27.98
C ARG A 647 10.32 3.19 -27.66
N ILE A 648 9.46 2.91 -26.69
CA ILE A 648 9.22 1.53 -26.20
C ILE A 648 8.09 0.85 -27.00
N PHE A 649 7.03 1.59 -27.34
CA PHE A 649 5.81 1.01 -27.94
C PHE A 649 5.50 1.55 -29.33
N GLY A 650 6.26 2.53 -29.84
CA GLY A 650 6.15 2.99 -31.21
C GLY A 650 6.79 1.99 -32.17
N SER A 651 6.13 1.70 -33.29
CA SER A 651 6.68 0.78 -34.29
C SER A 651 7.91 1.38 -34.98
N ASP A 652 9.02 0.62 -35.10
CA ASP A 652 10.27 1.03 -35.78
C ASP A 652 10.07 1.61 -37.20
N ARG A 653 9.00 1.16 -37.87
CA ARG A 653 8.62 1.63 -39.21
C ARG A 653 8.25 3.12 -39.26
N ILE A 654 7.77 3.71 -38.17
CA ILE A 654 7.33 5.11 -38.14
C ILE A 654 8.54 6.04 -38.11
N SER A 655 9.52 5.78 -37.24
CA SER A 655 10.75 6.57 -37.15
C SER A 655 11.52 6.58 -38.47
N GLY A 656 11.61 5.41 -39.14
CA GLY A 656 12.27 5.29 -40.45
C GLY A 656 11.52 5.93 -41.63
N LEU A 657 10.18 6.00 -41.57
CA LEU A 657 9.37 6.68 -42.59
C LEU A 657 9.44 8.21 -42.41
N MET A 658 9.44 8.69 -41.16
CA MET A 658 9.49 10.11 -40.79
C MET A 658 10.80 10.77 -41.23
N GLN A 659 11.95 10.09 -41.06
CA GLN A 659 13.24 10.58 -41.56
C GLN A 659 13.28 10.77 -43.08
N LYS A 660 12.49 9.99 -43.84
CA LYS A 660 12.43 10.09 -45.31
C LYS A 660 11.49 11.19 -45.82
N LEU A 661 10.62 11.72 -44.97
CA LEU A 661 9.60 12.72 -45.32
C LEU A 661 10.13 14.17 -45.33
N GLY A 662 11.40 14.40 -44.99
CA GLY A 662 12.04 15.73 -45.14
C GLY A 662 11.42 16.81 -44.26
N MET A 663 11.14 16.51 -42.99
CA MET A 663 10.54 17.45 -42.05
C MET A 663 11.52 18.56 -41.64
N GLU A 664 11.05 19.81 -41.66
CA GLU A 664 11.82 20.99 -41.24
C GLU A 664 11.95 21.06 -39.71
N GLU A 665 13.11 21.52 -39.23
CA GLU A 665 13.40 21.66 -37.80
C GLU A 665 12.47 22.70 -37.15
N GLY A 666 11.82 22.33 -36.05
CA GLY A 666 10.94 23.23 -35.26
C GLY A 666 9.48 23.29 -35.71
N VAL A 667 9.09 22.57 -36.77
CA VAL A 667 7.68 22.51 -37.22
C VAL A 667 6.95 21.31 -36.59
N PRO A 668 5.79 21.51 -35.93
CA PRO A 668 5.04 20.41 -35.35
C PRO A 668 4.45 19.49 -36.43
N ILE A 669 4.47 18.19 -36.14
CA ILE A 669 3.98 17.11 -37.01
C ILE A 669 2.47 16.96 -36.81
N GLU A 670 1.70 17.65 -37.64
CA GLU A 670 0.23 17.51 -37.67
C GLU A 670 -0.20 16.44 -38.68
N HIS A 671 0.01 15.16 -38.35
CA HIS A 671 -0.40 14.06 -39.23
C HIS A 671 -1.23 13.01 -38.48
N GLY A 672 -2.46 12.77 -38.93
CA GLY A 672 -3.40 11.84 -38.25
C GLY A 672 -2.96 10.38 -38.19
N MET A 673 -1.87 9.99 -38.88
CA MET A 673 -1.22 8.68 -38.68
C MET A 673 -0.44 8.65 -37.35
N VAL A 674 0.22 9.74 -36.97
CA VAL A 674 1.05 9.85 -35.76
C VAL A 674 0.16 9.88 -34.53
N THR A 675 -0.90 10.68 -34.53
CA THR A 675 -1.91 10.69 -33.46
C THR A 675 -2.48 9.29 -33.22
N ARG A 676 -2.83 8.55 -34.29
CA ARG A 676 -3.33 7.17 -34.17
C ARG A 676 -2.25 6.19 -33.67
N ALA A 677 -0.98 6.44 -33.96
CA ALA A 677 0.11 5.61 -33.45
C ALA A 677 0.31 5.83 -31.94
N ILE A 678 0.28 7.08 -31.48
CA ILE A 678 0.36 7.44 -30.05
C ILE A 678 -0.80 6.80 -29.28
N GLU A 679 -2.04 6.92 -29.78
CA GLU A 679 -3.21 6.29 -29.15
C GLU A 679 -3.10 4.76 -29.08
N ARG A 680 -2.49 4.11 -30.09
CA ARG A 680 -2.25 2.67 -30.08
C ARG A 680 -1.18 2.27 -29.08
N ALA A 681 -0.08 3.02 -29.01
CA ALA A 681 0.99 2.80 -28.04
C ALA A 681 0.44 2.87 -26.61
N GLN A 682 -0.32 3.92 -26.27
CA GLN A 682 -0.94 4.07 -24.96
C GLN A 682 -1.90 2.92 -24.62
N LYS A 683 -2.75 2.49 -25.57
CA LYS A 683 -3.63 1.32 -25.37
C LYS A 683 -2.88 0.02 -25.15
N GLN A 684 -1.72 -0.15 -25.79
CA GLN A 684 -0.89 -1.35 -25.63
C GLN A 684 -0.28 -1.40 -24.22
N VAL A 685 0.17 -0.26 -23.69
CA VAL A 685 0.65 -0.14 -22.31
C VAL A 685 -0.47 -0.43 -21.30
N GLU A 686 -1.66 0.16 -21.51
CA GLU A 686 -2.83 -0.10 -20.67
C GLU A 686 -3.19 -1.60 -20.65
N ALA A 687 -3.20 -2.26 -21.81
CA ALA A 687 -3.49 -3.69 -21.93
C ALA A 687 -2.42 -4.55 -21.24
N GLN A 688 -1.13 -4.17 -21.34
CA GLN A 688 -0.04 -4.86 -20.64
C GLN A 688 -0.20 -4.72 -19.12
N ASN A 689 -0.45 -3.50 -18.63
CA ASN A 689 -0.68 -3.23 -17.21
C ASN A 689 -1.90 -4.01 -16.67
N PHE A 690 -3.00 -4.05 -17.45
CA PHE A 690 -4.17 -4.87 -17.14
C PHE A 690 -3.82 -6.35 -17.02
N SER A 691 -3.04 -6.88 -17.96
CA SER A 691 -2.60 -8.29 -17.93
C SER A 691 -1.79 -8.62 -16.68
N VAL A 692 -0.86 -7.74 -16.29
CA VAL A 692 -0.05 -7.89 -15.07
C VAL A 692 -0.94 -7.96 -13.83
N ARG A 693 -1.90 -7.03 -13.69
CA ARG A 693 -2.84 -7.03 -12.56
C ARG A 693 -3.74 -8.25 -12.53
N LYS A 694 -4.25 -8.64 -13.70
CA LYS A 694 -5.10 -9.82 -13.84
C LYS A 694 -4.35 -11.07 -13.40
N HIS A 695 -3.12 -11.27 -13.87
CA HIS A 695 -2.30 -12.40 -13.45
C HIS A 695 -2.03 -12.35 -11.94
N LEU A 696 -1.61 -11.21 -11.40
CA LEU A 696 -1.37 -11.05 -9.97
C LEU A 696 -2.60 -11.43 -9.12
N LEU A 697 -3.80 -11.00 -9.55
CA LEU A 697 -5.06 -11.37 -8.91
C LEU A 697 -5.36 -12.87 -9.03
N GLU A 698 -5.17 -13.47 -10.20
CA GLU A 698 -5.44 -14.89 -10.44
C GLU A 698 -4.63 -15.82 -9.51
N TYR A 699 -3.35 -15.48 -9.28
CA TYR A 699 -2.50 -16.20 -8.33
C TYR A 699 -2.92 -15.92 -6.87
N ASP A 700 -3.21 -14.66 -6.52
CA ASP A 700 -3.65 -14.34 -5.17
C ASP A 700 -5.05 -14.89 -4.86
N ASP A 701 -5.93 -15.12 -5.83
CA ASP A 701 -7.25 -15.74 -5.59
C ASP A 701 -7.13 -17.18 -5.10
N VAL A 702 -6.08 -17.90 -5.53
CA VAL A 702 -5.76 -19.24 -5.02
C VAL A 702 -5.29 -19.13 -3.57
N MET A 703 -4.36 -18.21 -3.32
CA MET A 703 -3.84 -17.91 -1.99
C MET A 703 -4.90 -17.39 -1.03
N ASN A 704 -5.87 -16.61 -1.52
CA ASN A 704 -6.90 -15.98 -0.70
C ASN A 704 -7.80 -17.02 -0.08
N LYS A 705 -8.16 -18.09 -0.82
CA LYS A 705 -8.97 -19.19 -0.27
C LYS A 705 -8.25 -19.92 0.87
N GLN A 706 -6.95 -20.16 0.70
CA GLN A 706 -6.13 -20.80 1.74
C GLN A 706 -5.98 -19.87 2.95
N ARG A 707 -5.67 -18.60 2.71
CA ARG A 707 -5.54 -17.54 3.73
C ARG A 707 -6.83 -17.35 4.53
N GLU A 708 -7.98 -17.33 3.88
CA GLU A 708 -9.28 -17.23 4.56
C GLU A 708 -9.54 -18.40 5.48
N ASN A 709 -9.17 -19.61 5.06
CA ASN A 709 -9.30 -20.79 5.91
C ASN A 709 -8.39 -20.72 7.14
N ILE A 710 -7.12 -20.36 6.97
CA ILE A 710 -6.16 -20.23 8.08
C ILE A 710 -6.49 -19.07 9.01
N TYR A 711 -6.88 -17.92 8.47
CA TYR A 711 -7.27 -16.77 9.30
C TYR A 711 -8.57 -17.03 10.06
N ALA A 712 -9.51 -17.77 9.47
CA ALA A 712 -10.71 -18.23 10.17
C ALA A 712 -10.36 -19.18 11.32
N LEU A 713 -9.53 -20.21 11.08
CA LEU A 713 -9.06 -21.13 12.11
C LEU A 713 -8.34 -20.39 13.25
N ARG A 714 -7.39 -19.51 12.90
CA ARG A 714 -6.66 -18.68 13.87
C ARG A 714 -7.61 -17.86 14.74
N ARG A 715 -8.60 -17.20 14.13
CA ARG A 715 -9.61 -16.43 14.86
C ARG A 715 -10.48 -17.32 15.76
N GLN A 716 -10.87 -18.50 15.29
CA GLN A 716 -11.64 -19.46 16.08
C GLN A 716 -10.87 -19.97 17.31
N ILE A 717 -9.56 -20.25 17.15
CA ILE A 717 -8.66 -20.60 18.26
C ILE A 717 -8.59 -19.44 19.27
N LEU A 718 -8.46 -18.20 18.78
CA LEU A 718 -8.45 -17.01 19.63
C LEU A 718 -9.79 -16.76 20.36
N GLU A 719 -10.92 -17.08 19.72
CA GLU A 719 -12.27 -17.02 20.30
C GLU A 719 -12.54 -18.17 21.30
N GLY A 720 -11.73 -19.23 21.27
CA GLY A 720 -11.95 -20.46 22.05
C GLY A 720 -13.16 -21.28 21.55
N LYS A 721 -13.59 -21.06 20.31
CA LYS A 721 -14.76 -21.70 19.70
C LYS A 721 -14.45 -22.07 18.25
N ILE A 722 -14.31 -23.36 17.99
CA ILE A 722 -13.95 -23.90 16.69
C ILE A 722 -15.23 -24.37 15.99
N ARG A 723 -15.40 -23.94 14.74
CA ARG A 723 -16.61 -24.20 13.96
C ARG A 723 -16.27 -25.14 12.82
N LEU A 724 -16.91 -26.30 12.81
CA LEU A 724 -16.76 -27.30 11.78
C LEU A 724 -18.06 -27.41 10.98
N GLN A 725 -17.95 -27.65 9.68
CA GLN A 725 -19.07 -28.00 8.83
C GLN A 725 -18.94 -29.46 8.44
N ASP A 726 -19.97 -30.24 8.71
CA ASP A 726 -20.04 -31.62 8.26
C ASP A 726 -20.39 -31.72 6.76
N GLU A 727 -20.39 -32.94 6.21
CA GLU A 727 -20.77 -33.19 4.81
C GLU A 727 -22.24 -32.85 4.50
N SER A 728 -23.08 -32.74 5.53
CA SER A 728 -24.50 -32.40 5.42
C SER A 728 -24.77 -30.88 5.46
N GLY A 729 -23.73 -30.08 5.73
CA GLY A 729 -23.77 -28.62 5.86
C GLY A 729 -24.24 -28.14 7.23
N GLN A 730 -24.32 -29.03 8.22
CA GLN A 730 -24.61 -28.71 9.62
C GLN A 730 -23.35 -28.17 10.31
N GLU A 731 -23.51 -27.06 11.04
CA GLU A 731 -22.41 -26.43 11.78
C GLU A 731 -22.37 -26.92 13.22
N ASP A 732 -21.26 -27.56 13.59
CA ASP A 732 -20.96 -27.93 14.98
C ASP A 732 -19.95 -26.94 15.57
N VAL A 733 -20.22 -26.49 16.79
CA VAL A 733 -19.37 -25.55 17.54
C VAL A 733 -18.72 -26.30 18.69
N LEU A 734 -17.44 -26.59 18.54
CA LEU A 734 -16.63 -27.28 19.53
C LEU A 734 -15.83 -26.29 20.37
N ASP A 735 -15.61 -26.62 21.63
CA ASP A 735 -14.56 -25.96 22.41
C ASP A 735 -13.16 -26.43 21.95
N THR A 736 -12.11 -25.75 22.41
CA THR A 736 -10.73 -26.07 22.02
C THR A 736 -10.34 -27.51 22.36
N HIS A 737 -10.81 -28.05 23.48
CA HIS A 737 -10.48 -29.39 23.92
C HIS A 737 -11.24 -30.46 23.15
N GLU A 738 -12.55 -30.26 22.92
CA GLU A 738 -13.35 -31.15 22.08
C GLU A 738 -12.74 -31.26 20.68
N TYR A 739 -12.26 -30.15 20.12
CA TYR A 739 -11.53 -30.15 18.86
C TYR A 739 -10.21 -30.94 18.93
N LEU A 740 -9.43 -30.80 20.00
CA LEU A 740 -8.19 -31.56 20.20
C LEU A 740 -8.43 -33.06 20.34
N VAL A 741 -9.49 -33.44 21.05
CA VAL A 741 -9.90 -34.85 21.21
C VAL A 741 -10.32 -35.41 19.85
N MET A 742 -11.12 -34.67 19.08
CA MET A 742 -11.49 -35.07 17.72
C MET A 742 -10.25 -35.27 16.82
N LEU A 743 -9.30 -34.32 16.82
CA LEU A 743 -8.04 -34.47 16.06
C LEU A 743 -7.23 -35.70 16.50
N ALA A 744 -7.17 -35.96 17.81
CA ALA A 744 -6.48 -37.13 18.34
C ALA A 744 -7.17 -38.44 17.93
N GLU A 745 -8.50 -38.47 17.89
CA GLU A 745 -9.28 -39.61 17.43
C GLU A 745 -9.03 -39.88 15.93
N ASP A 746 -9.11 -38.84 15.09
CA ASP A 746 -8.86 -38.93 13.65
C ASP A 746 -7.43 -39.44 13.33
N ILE A 747 -6.42 -38.95 14.06
CA ILE A 747 -5.02 -39.39 13.89
C ILE A 747 -4.84 -40.86 14.33
N LEU A 748 -5.48 -41.27 15.42
CA LEU A 748 -5.45 -42.68 15.84
C LEU A 748 -6.11 -43.57 14.79
N ASP A 749 -7.26 -43.17 14.27
CA ASP A 749 -8.01 -43.92 13.26
C ASP A 749 -7.22 -44.06 11.96
N ALA A 750 -6.53 -43.00 11.52
CA ALA A 750 -5.62 -43.05 10.39
C ALA A 750 -4.43 -44.01 10.63
N ALA A 751 -3.86 -44.02 11.84
CA ALA A 751 -2.79 -44.96 12.19
C ALA A 751 -3.29 -46.41 12.21
N ILE A 752 -4.48 -46.66 12.76
CA ILE A 752 -5.11 -47.99 12.75
C ILE A 752 -5.37 -48.45 11.32
N GLU A 753 -5.94 -47.61 10.46
CA GLU A 753 -6.19 -47.99 9.06
C GLU A 753 -4.90 -48.20 8.27
N THR A 754 -3.79 -47.56 8.65
CA THR A 754 -2.49 -47.74 7.98
C THR A 754 -1.80 -49.05 8.41
N PHE A 755 -1.80 -49.37 9.70
CA PHE A 755 -0.97 -50.45 10.25
C PHE A 755 -1.75 -51.69 10.70
N ALA A 756 -3.06 -51.56 10.94
CA ALA A 756 -3.94 -52.62 11.44
C ALA A 756 -5.35 -52.50 10.83
N ALA A 757 -5.42 -52.28 9.51
CA ALA A 757 -6.68 -52.04 8.79
C ALA A 757 -7.67 -53.18 9.00
N ARG A 758 -8.94 -52.86 9.20
CA ARG A 758 -10.01 -53.87 9.33
C ARG A 758 -10.17 -54.73 8.06
N SER A 759 -9.84 -54.16 6.92
CA SER A 759 -9.93 -54.79 5.60
C SER A 759 -8.73 -55.70 5.27
N ALA A 760 -7.63 -55.61 6.03
CA ALA A 760 -6.39 -56.32 5.78
C ALA A 760 -6.28 -57.60 6.61
N ASP A 761 -5.59 -58.61 6.08
CA ASP A 761 -5.36 -59.88 6.77
C ASP A 761 -4.45 -59.68 7.99
N PHE A 762 -4.70 -60.42 9.08
CA PHE A 762 -3.95 -60.29 10.34
C PHE A 762 -2.42 -60.46 10.18
N GLU A 763 -1.97 -61.27 9.21
CA GLU A 763 -0.54 -61.46 8.90
C GLU A 763 0.12 -60.23 8.26
N SER A 764 -0.68 -59.29 7.72
CA SER A 764 -0.20 -58.07 7.09
C SER A 764 -0.14 -56.86 8.04
N TRP A 765 -0.63 -57.02 9.27
CA TRP A 765 -0.60 -55.96 10.27
C TRP A 765 0.82 -55.74 10.78
N ASP A 766 1.20 -54.46 10.89
CA ASP A 766 2.48 -54.05 11.47
C ASP A 766 2.22 -53.39 12.84
N LEU A 767 1.96 -54.24 13.83
CA LEU A 767 1.65 -53.79 15.19
C LEU A 767 2.85 -53.13 15.88
N ASP A 768 4.08 -53.45 15.48
CA ASP A 768 5.27 -52.80 16.02
C ASP A 768 5.39 -51.37 15.47
N ALA A 769 5.16 -51.16 14.17
CA ALA A 769 5.07 -49.82 13.59
C ALA A 769 3.93 -49.00 14.20
N LEU A 770 2.76 -49.61 14.44
CA LEU A 770 1.65 -48.94 15.12
C LEU A 770 2.04 -48.46 16.53
N LYS A 771 2.72 -49.29 17.33
CA LYS A 771 3.21 -48.91 18.67
C LYS A 771 4.20 -47.75 18.60
N VAL A 772 5.13 -47.78 17.64
CA VAL A 772 6.10 -46.70 17.42
C VAL A 772 5.39 -45.41 17.05
N GLU A 773 4.39 -45.49 16.17
CA GLU A 773 3.62 -44.32 15.71
C GLU A 773 2.79 -43.70 16.85
N VAL A 774 2.08 -44.53 17.61
CA VAL A 774 1.32 -44.08 18.79
C VAL A 774 2.23 -43.41 19.82
N HIS A 775 3.40 -44.00 20.10
CA HIS A 775 4.38 -43.38 21.00
C HIS A 775 4.91 -42.05 20.44
N ARG A 776 5.20 -42.00 19.12
CA ARG A 776 5.69 -40.80 18.43
C ARG A 776 4.70 -39.64 18.55
N VAL A 777 3.41 -39.88 18.37
CA VAL A 777 2.38 -38.84 18.41
C VAL A 777 1.94 -38.56 19.85
N PHE A 778 1.50 -39.57 20.60
CA PHE A 778 0.81 -39.37 21.87
C PHE A 778 1.69 -39.50 23.11
N ALA A 779 2.98 -39.82 22.96
CA ALA A 779 3.91 -40.11 24.07
C ALA A 779 3.46 -41.28 24.98
N ILE A 780 2.72 -42.24 24.41
CA ILE A 780 2.19 -43.41 25.14
C ILE A 780 3.05 -44.64 24.84
N ASP A 781 3.51 -45.29 25.89
CA ASP A 781 4.21 -46.57 25.79
C ASP A 781 3.19 -47.73 25.63
N ALA A 782 2.82 -47.98 24.38
CA ALA A 782 1.95 -49.10 24.00
C ALA A 782 2.67 -50.47 24.08
N GLY A 783 3.95 -50.53 24.44
CA GLY A 783 4.69 -51.78 24.65
C GLY A 783 4.14 -52.62 25.81
N THR A 784 3.47 -51.96 26.76
CA THR A 784 2.81 -52.60 27.91
C THR A 784 1.42 -53.17 27.61
N LEU A 785 0.86 -52.86 26.43
CA LEU A 785 -0.47 -53.29 26.02
C LEU A 785 -0.39 -54.63 25.27
N ASP A 786 -1.32 -55.52 25.61
CA ASP A 786 -1.44 -56.82 24.98
C ASP A 786 -2.42 -56.77 23.79
N PHE A 787 -1.87 -56.87 22.58
CA PHE A 787 -2.62 -56.91 21.32
C PHE A 787 -2.84 -58.33 20.79
N SER A 788 -2.36 -59.36 21.50
CA SER A 788 -2.54 -60.75 21.07
C SER A 788 -4.02 -61.14 21.05
N ASP A 789 -4.43 -61.82 19.97
CA ASP A 789 -5.80 -62.31 19.75
C ASP A 789 -6.90 -61.22 19.76
N ARG A 790 -6.56 -59.95 19.51
CA ARG A 790 -7.52 -58.83 19.43
C ARG A 790 -7.86 -58.42 18.01
N THR A 791 -9.08 -57.91 17.85
CA THR A 791 -9.55 -57.28 16.62
C THR A 791 -9.04 -55.83 16.49
N SER A 792 -9.08 -55.28 15.27
CA SER A 792 -8.67 -53.90 15.00
C SER A 792 -9.45 -52.89 15.86
N ASP A 793 -10.76 -53.09 15.99
CA ASP A 793 -11.64 -52.26 16.82
C ASP A 793 -11.26 -52.33 18.32
N GLU A 794 -10.93 -53.51 18.84
CA GLU A 794 -10.48 -53.68 20.23
C GLU A 794 -9.11 -53.05 20.50
N ILE A 795 -8.19 -53.10 19.53
CA ILE A 795 -6.89 -52.43 19.62
C ILE A 795 -7.09 -50.90 19.62
N ARG A 796 -7.95 -50.39 18.73
CA ARG A 796 -8.34 -48.97 18.68
C ARG A 796 -8.90 -48.50 20.02
N GLU A 797 -9.88 -49.21 20.57
CA GLU A 797 -10.51 -48.86 21.86
C GLU A 797 -9.51 -48.85 23.03
N LEU A 798 -8.59 -49.82 23.09
CA LEU A 798 -7.54 -49.85 24.11
C LEU A 798 -6.61 -48.64 24.02
N LEU A 799 -6.14 -48.32 22.81
CA LEU A 799 -5.26 -47.19 22.58
C LEU A 799 -5.96 -45.88 22.89
N TRP A 800 -7.20 -45.73 22.44
CA TRP A 800 -8.02 -44.55 22.68
C TRP A 800 -8.23 -44.28 24.17
N ALA A 801 -8.55 -45.32 24.95
CA ALA A 801 -8.72 -45.19 26.40
C ALA A 801 -7.44 -44.66 27.09
N GLN A 802 -6.25 -45.09 26.64
CA GLN A 802 -4.98 -44.58 27.16
C GLN A 802 -4.71 -43.13 26.72
N ILE A 803 -5.04 -42.78 25.47
CA ILE A 803 -4.88 -41.43 24.92
C ILE A 803 -5.71 -40.41 25.71
N VAL A 804 -6.99 -40.71 25.92
CA VAL A 804 -7.89 -39.85 26.70
C VAL A 804 -7.44 -39.73 28.15
N ALA A 805 -7.13 -40.87 28.80
CA ALA A 805 -6.71 -40.88 30.20
C ALA A 805 -5.44 -40.04 30.44
N SER A 806 -4.47 -40.10 29.53
CA SER A 806 -3.22 -39.33 29.64
C SER A 806 -3.45 -37.81 29.62
N TYR A 807 -4.42 -37.35 28.83
CA TYR A 807 -4.74 -35.93 28.70
C TYR A 807 -5.60 -35.46 29.88
N GLU A 808 -6.54 -36.27 30.35
CA GLU A 808 -7.31 -35.98 31.56
C GLU A 808 -6.41 -35.88 32.82
N GLU A 809 -5.39 -36.73 32.94
CA GLU A 809 -4.42 -36.64 34.04
C GLU A 809 -3.65 -35.32 33.98
N LYS A 810 -3.22 -34.91 32.78
CA LYS A 810 -2.57 -33.62 32.55
C LYS A 810 -3.47 -32.44 32.92
N GLU A 811 -4.75 -32.50 32.57
CA GLU A 811 -5.73 -31.49 32.96
C GLU A 811 -5.90 -31.41 34.48
N LYS A 812 -5.99 -32.57 35.17
CA LYS A 812 -6.07 -32.62 36.64
C LYS A 812 -4.84 -32.03 37.32
N LEU A 813 -3.64 -32.24 36.74
CA LEU A 813 -2.39 -31.71 37.27
C LEU A 813 -2.28 -30.19 37.07
N VAL A 814 -2.57 -29.67 35.87
CA VAL A 814 -2.33 -28.25 35.52
C VAL A 814 -3.51 -27.35 35.88
N GLY A 815 -4.73 -27.88 35.85
CA GLY A 815 -5.98 -27.12 35.93
C GLY A 815 -6.45 -26.62 34.56
N ARG A 816 -7.78 -26.67 34.33
CA ARG A 816 -8.43 -26.38 33.04
C ARG A 816 -8.11 -25.01 32.47
N GLU A 817 -8.14 -23.95 33.29
CA GLU A 817 -7.96 -22.57 32.81
C GLU A 817 -6.53 -22.33 32.28
N VAL A 818 -5.53 -22.87 32.96
CA VAL A 818 -4.12 -22.78 32.54
C VAL A 818 -3.88 -23.66 31.31
N LEU A 819 -4.42 -24.88 31.29
CA LEU A 819 -4.27 -25.79 30.16
C LEU A 819 -4.90 -25.21 28.89
N GLN A 820 -6.11 -24.64 28.97
CA GLN A 820 -6.79 -24.02 27.82
C GLN A 820 -5.98 -22.86 27.23
N ARG A 821 -5.31 -22.06 28.08
CA ARG A 821 -4.41 -21.01 27.61
C ARG A 821 -3.19 -21.58 26.89
N VAL A 822 -2.61 -22.64 27.43
CA VAL A 822 -1.44 -23.32 26.85
C VAL A 822 -1.80 -23.98 25.52
N GLU A 823 -2.95 -24.68 25.45
CA GLU A 823 -3.52 -25.24 24.22
C GLU A 823 -3.60 -24.17 23.13
N ARG A 824 -4.28 -23.06 23.43
CA ARG A 824 -4.43 -21.94 22.49
C ARG A 824 -3.08 -21.38 22.01
N ASP A 825 -2.17 -21.09 22.94
CA ASP A 825 -0.89 -20.45 22.61
C ASP A 825 -0.02 -21.38 21.74
N ILE A 826 -0.02 -22.69 22.02
CA ILE A 826 0.70 -23.72 21.23
C ILE A 826 0.06 -23.89 19.85
N MET A 827 -1.27 -24.01 19.77
CA MET A 827 -1.98 -24.14 18.50
C MET A 827 -1.69 -22.96 17.58
N LEU A 828 -1.74 -21.72 18.09
CA LEU A 828 -1.42 -20.52 17.31
C LEU A 828 0.02 -20.51 16.81
N GLN A 829 0.98 -20.92 17.66
CA GLN A 829 2.38 -20.97 17.28
C GLN A 829 2.64 -22.00 16.16
N ILE A 830 2.01 -23.17 16.24
CA ILE A 830 2.14 -24.23 15.23
C ILE A 830 1.47 -23.80 13.91
N VAL A 831 0.23 -23.30 13.97
CA VAL A 831 -0.49 -22.79 12.79
C VAL A 831 0.32 -21.69 12.10
N ASP A 832 0.87 -20.73 12.86
CA ASP A 832 1.68 -19.66 12.30
C ASP A 832 3.01 -20.14 11.71
N GLY A 833 3.66 -21.12 12.35
CA GLY A 833 4.90 -21.72 11.85
C GLY A 833 4.67 -22.40 10.51
N GLN A 834 3.73 -23.35 10.46
CA GLN A 834 3.38 -24.09 9.26
C GLN A 834 2.87 -23.17 8.14
N TRP A 835 2.08 -22.14 8.48
CA TRP A 835 1.60 -21.17 7.50
C TRP A 835 2.72 -20.34 6.87
N LYS A 836 3.72 -19.91 7.66
CA LYS A 836 4.89 -19.19 7.13
C LYS A 836 5.69 -20.06 6.17
N ASP A 837 5.95 -21.31 6.55
CA ASP A 837 6.69 -22.25 5.70
C ASP A 837 5.94 -22.55 4.40
N HIS A 838 4.61 -22.62 4.47
CA HIS A 838 3.75 -22.75 3.30
C HIS A 838 3.80 -21.52 2.39
N LEU A 839 3.72 -20.30 2.95
CA LEU A 839 3.88 -19.07 2.18
C LEU A 839 5.23 -19.02 1.44
N TYR A 840 6.31 -19.42 2.11
CA TYR A 840 7.63 -19.52 1.50
C TYR A 840 7.68 -20.53 0.35
N SER A 841 7.10 -21.72 0.57
CA SER A 841 6.99 -22.76 -0.46
C SER A 841 6.20 -22.28 -1.69
N LEU A 842 5.18 -21.44 -1.48
CA LEU A 842 4.35 -20.90 -2.55
C LEU A 842 5.01 -19.77 -3.33
N ASP A 843 5.84 -18.95 -2.67
CA ASP A 843 6.68 -17.95 -3.34
C ASP A 843 7.62 -18.67 -4.33
N HIS A 844 8.32 -19.72 -3.89
CA HIS A 844 9.14 -20.58 -4.77
C HIS A 844 8.35 -21.24 -5.90
N LEU A 845 7.16 -21.79 -5.58
CA LEU A 845 6.32 -22.43 -6.58
C LEU A 845 5.88 -21.44 -7.67
N LYS A 846 5.51 -20.22 -7.29
CA LYS A 846 5.02 -19.19 -8.20
C LYS A 846 6.07 -18.79 -9.23
N GLU A 847 7.34 -18.83 -8.87
CA GLU A 847 8.45 -18.52 -9.79
C GLU A 847 8.76 -19.66 -10.75
N GLY A 848 8.80 -20.89 -10.25
CA GLY A 848 9.15 -22.05 -11.05
C GLY A 848 8.04 -22.48 -12.02
N ILE A 849 6.77 -22.17 -11.71
CA ILE A 849 5.62 -22.67 -12.50
C ILE A 849 5.56 -22.13 -13.93
N GLY A 850 6.15 -20.95 -14.19
CA GLY A 850 6.18 -20.35 -15.53
C GLY A 850 6.88 -21.23 -16.56
N LEU A 851 7.84 -22.05 -16.12
CA LEU A 851 8.61 -22.96 -16.98
C LEU A 851 7.79 -24.20 -17.40
N ARG A 852 6.67 -24.50 -16.75
CA ARG A 852 5.75 -25.56 -17.19
C ARG A 852 4.90 -25.17 -18.40
N GLY A 853 4.81 -23.88 -18.70
CA GLY A 853 4.15 -23.38 -19.92
C GLY A 853 4.78 -23.92 -21.22
N TYR A 854 6.03 -24.39 -21.17
CA TYR A 854 6.71 -25.02 -22.30
C TYR A 854 6.10 -26.37 -22.69
N GLY A 855 5.44 -27.06 -21.76
CA GLY A 855 4.75 -28.33 -22.00
C GLY A 855 3.31 -28.21 -22.52
N GLN A 856 2.90 -27.04 -23.03
CA GLN A 856 1.51 -26.73 -23.45
C GLN A 856 0.46 -26.90 -22.33
N ARG A 857 0.88 -26.84 -21.06
CA ARG A 857 -0.02 -26.82 -19.90
C ARG A 857 -0.17 -25.39 -19.39
N ASP A 858 -1.38 -25.04 -18.94
CA ASP A 858 -1.65 -23.73 -18.35
C ASP A 858 -0.95 -23.63 -16.98
N PRO A 859 0.03 -22.72 -16.79
CA PRO A 859 0.75 -22.56 -15.53
C PRO A 859 -0.16 -22.27 -14.33
N LEU A 860 -1.29 -21.58 -14.54
CA LEU A 860 -2.23 -21.25 -13.45
C LEU A 860 -2.97 -22.50 -12.96
N ILE A 861 -3.30 -23.43 -13.84
CA ILE A 861 -3.97 -24.69 -13.48
C ILE A 861 -3.00 -25.59 -12.70
N GLU A 862 -1.76 -25.70 -13.16
CA GLU A 862 -0.72 -26.45 -12.46
C GLU A 862 -0.41 -25.82 -11.09
N TYR A 863 -0.30 -24.49 -11.01
CA TYR A 863 -0.15 -23.77 -9.74
C TYR A 863 -1.30 -24.07 -8.77
N LYS A 864 -2.55 -24.05 -9.23
CA LYS A 864 -3.73 -24.38 -8.41
C LYS A 864 -3.66 -25.80 -7.86
N LYS A 865 -3.27 -26.76 -8.69
CA LYS A 865 -3.18 -28.18 -8.28
C LYS A 865 -2.08 -28.38 -7.23
N GLU A 866 -0.89 -27.86 -7.48
CA GLU A 866 0.26 -28.04 -6.59
C GLU A 866 0.12 -27.24 -5.30
N SER A 867 -0.31 -25.99 -5.38
CA SER A 867 -0.57 -25.18 -4.18
C SER A 867 -1.64 -25.80 -3.28
N PHE A 868 -2.67 -26.45 -3.86
CA PHE A 868 -3.69 -27.16 -3.07
C PHE A 868 -3.11 -28.42 -2.41
N ALA A 869 -2.29 -29.19 -3.11
CA ALA A 869 -1.62 -30.36 -2.52
C ALA A 869 -0.69 -29.96 -1.36
N LEU A 870 0.11 -28.90 -1.54
CA LEU A 870 0.94 -28.32 -0.48
C LEU A 870 0.10 -27.86 0.72
N PHE A 871 -1.04 -27.24 0.46
CA PHE A 871 -1.95 -26.75 1.50
C PHE A 871 -2.60 -27.89 2.30
N GLN A 872 -3.03 -28.98 1.65
CA GLN A 872 -3.55 -30.17 2.35
C GLN A 872 -2.48 -30.82 3.21
N ALA A 873 -1.29 -31.05 2.65
CA ALA A 873 -0.17 -31.59 3.40
C ALA A 873 0.23 -30.67 4.58
N MET A 874 0.11 -29.35 4.43
CA MET A 874 0.34 -28.40 5.53
C MET A 874 -0.72 -28.55 6.62
N LYS A 875 -2.00 -28.71 6.28
CA LYS A 875 -3.06 -28.93 7.27
C LYS A 875 -2.86 -30.22 8.07
N GLU A 876 -2.60 -31.32 7.37
CA GLU A 876 -2.31 -32.61 8.02
C GLU A 876 -1.14 -32.49 9.00
N ARG A 877 -0.08 -31.77 8.62
CA ARG A 877 1.03 -31.47 9.52
C ARG A 877 0.62 -30.60 10.71
N VAL A 878 -0.20 -29.57 10.50
CA VAL A 878 -0.70 -28.73 11.60
C VAL A 878 -1.44 -29.58 12.63
N ASP A 879 -2.36 -30.45 12.18
CA ASP A 879 -3.17 -31.28 13.05
C ASP A 879 -2.31 -32.28 13.83
N GLU A 880 -1.39 -32.99 13.16
CA GLU A 880 -0.44 -33.91 13.79
C GLU A 880 0.47 -33.20 14.78
N GLU A 881 1.04 -32.04 14.42
CA GLU A 881 1.94 -31.31 15.29
C GLU A 881 1.22 -30.76 16.52
N ILE A 882 -0.01 -30.25 16.40
CA ILE A 882 -0.81 -29.78 17.53
C ILE A 882 -0.97 -30.90 18.55
N VAL A 883 -1.46 -32.07 18.11
CA VAL A 883 -1.67 -33.22 18.99
C VAL A 883 -0.34 -33.70 19.56
N ARG A 884 0.70 -33.84 18.73
CA ARG A 884 2.02 -34.29 19.18
C ARG A 884 2.60 -33.39 20.27
N TYR A 885 2.67 -32.08 20.02
CA TYR A 885 3.25 -31.14 20.99
C TYR A 885 2.45 -31.11 22.29
N LEU A 886 1.11 -31.10 22.20
CA LEU A 886 0.27 -31.03 23.38
C LEU A 886 0.32 -32.32 24.20
N TRP A 887 0.35 -33.50 23.58
CA TRP A 887 0.45 -34.77 24.31
C TRP A 887 1.84 -34.97 24.93
N TRP A 888 2.91 -34.60 24.25
CA TRP A 888 4.28 -34.66 24.77
C TRP A 888 4.59 -33.64 25.87
N LEU A 889 3.82 -32.56 25.96
CA LEU A 889 4.03 -31.51 26.94
C LEU A 889 3.96 -32.08 28.37
N ARG A 890 5.07 -32.03 29.10
CA ARG A 890 5.14 -32.40 30.52
C ARG A 890 5.02 -31.16 31.41
N PRO A 891 3.99 -31.04 32.26
CA PRO A 891 3.90 -29.93 33.19
C PRO A 891 4.99 -30.02 34.26
N VAL A 892 5.78 -28.97 34.44
CA VAL A 892 6.73 -28.86 35.56
C VAL A 892 6.12 -27.97 36.64
N MET A 893 5.72 -28.57 37.76
CA MET A 893 5.31 -27.86 38.96
C MET A 893 6.55 -27.34 39.70
N ASN A 894 6.90 -26.07 39.52
CA ASN A 894 7.87 -25.40 40.39
C ASN A 894 7.11 -24.62 41.48
N GLU A 895 7.16 -25.12 42.73
CA GLU A 895 6.53 -24.48 43.90
C GLU A 895 7.17 -23.11 44.27
N GLU A 896 8.33 -22.77 43.70
CA GLU A 896 9.03 -21.48 43.91
C GLU A 896 9.31 -20.71 42.62
N ALA A 897 8.47 -20.86 41.57
CA ALA A 897 8.61 -19.99 40.41
C ALA A 897 8.08 -18.58 40.75
N PRO A 898 8.90 -17.50 40.72
CA PRO A 898 8.37 -16.15 40.83
C PRO A 898 7.36 -15.98 39.71
N VAL A 899 6.20 -15.38 40.01
CA VAL A 899 5.16 -14.98 39.04
C VAL A 899 5.87 -14.60 37.74
N VAL A 900 5.77 -15.44 36.72
CA VAL A 900 6.44 -15.20 35.44
C VAL A 900 5.74 -13.99 34.86
N ARG A 901 6.24 -12.80 35.21
CA ARG A 901 5.99 -11.59 34.44
C ARG A 901 6.47 -11.96 33.05
N ARG A 902 5.51 -12.05 32.12
CA ARG A 902 5.70 -12.14 30.66
C ARG A 902 7.03 -11.44 30.37
N PRO A 903 8.09 -12.12 29.87
CA PRO A 903 9.32 -11.43 29.53
C PRO A 903 8.89 -10.25 28.67
N ALA A 904 9.21 -9.02 29.11
CA ALA A 904 8.83 -7.80 28.43
C ALA A 904 9.07 -8.05 26.94
N ALA A 905 8.01 -7.93 26.14
CA ALA A 905 7.97 -8.39 24.75
C ALA A 905 9.35 -8.16 24.14
N ARG A 906 10.10 -9.23 23.87
CA ARG A 906 11.33 -9.11 23.08
C ARG A 906 10.89 -8.33 21.87
N ARG A 907 11.48 -7.15 21.66
CA ARG A 907 11.15 -6.31 20.50
C ARG A 907 11.21 -7.27 19.31
N PRO A 908 10.09 -7.54 18.62
CA PRO A 908 10.15 -8.42 17.47
C PRO A 908 11.21 -7.85 16.52
N PRO A 909 11.96 -8.70 15.80
CA PRO A 909 12.87 -8.20 14.78
C PRO A 909 12.12 -7.22 13.87
N PRO A 910 12.79 -6.17 13.37
CA PRO A 910 12.12 -5.14 12.57
C PRO A 910 11.41 -5.81 11.38
N LEU A 911 10.09 -5.66 11.33
CA LEU A 911 9.28 -6.09 10.20
C LEU A 911 9.53 -5.13 9.05
N VAL A 912 9.65 -5.67 7.84
CA VAL A 912 9.77 -4.87 6.61
C VAL A 912 8.41 -4.86 5.93
N LEU A 913 7.87 -3.66 5.72
CA LEU A 913 6.64 -3.44 4.97
C LEU A 913 7.02 -3.02 3.55
N ASN A 914 6.43 -3.68 2.55
CA ASN A 914 6.52 -3.20 1.17
C ASN A 914 5.47 -2.10 0.97
N ASP A 915 5.78 -0.87 1.38
CA ASP A 915 4.91 0.28 1.14
C ASP A 915 5.26 0.94 -0.22
N PRO A 916 4.42 0.77 -1.26
CA PRO A 916 4.67 1.35 -2.58
C PRO A 916 4.58 2.89 -2.59
N SER A 917 4.01 3.52 -1.55
CA SER A 917 3.82 4.96 -1.41
C SER A 917 4.87 5.65 -0.54
N ALA A 918 5.67 4.90 0.23
CA ALA A 918 6.62 5.46 1.17
C ALA A 918 7.75 6.25 0.49
N ALA A 919 7.77 7.57 0.70
CA ALA A 919 8.96 8.39 0.56
C ALA A 919 9.91 8.07 1.74
N ALA A 920 11.19 7.84 1.45
CA ALA A 920 12.18 7.47 2.46
C ALA A 920 12.17 8.43 3.66
N PRO A 921 12.16 7.93 4.92
CA PRO A 921 12.28 8.80 6.08
C PRO A 921 13.59 9.59 6.01
N SER A 922 13.52 10.88 6.29
CA SER A 922 14.67 11.78 6.23
C SER A 922 15.74 11.33 7.21
N ALA A 923 16.96 11.07 6.73
CA ALA A 923 18.14 10.75 7.54
C ALA A 923 18.64 11.90 8.46
N PHE A 924 17.85 12.96 8.66
CA PHE A 924 18.19 14.09 9.52
C PHE A 924 16.94 14.60 10.25
N GLY A 925 16.55 13.94 11.34
CA GLY A 925 15.47 14.40 12.20
C GLY A 925 15.27 13.52 13.43
N SER A 926 15.54 14.06 14.62
CA SER A 926 15.24 13.54 15.97
C SER A 926 16.13 12.44 16.56
N ALA A 927 17.34 12.85 16.98
CA ALA A 927 17.85 12.36 18.26
C ALA A 927 17.06 13.07 19.39
N ARG A 928 15.96 12.46 19.88
CA ARG A 928 15.27 12.95 21.08
C ARG A 928 15.43 11.96 22.23
N ALA A 929 16.14 12.47 23.23
CA ALA A 929 16.24 12.09 24.63
C ALA A 929 15.13 11.17 25.15
N GLN A 930 15.53 10.00 25.67
CA GLN A 930 14.76 9.25 26.64
C GLN A 930 14.86 9.98 27.99
N THR A 931 13.76 10.59 28.41
CA THR A 931 13.57 11.05 29.79
C THR A 931 13.30 9.84 30.67
N ALA A 932 14.17 9.62 31.65
CA ALA A 932 14.00 8.61 32.68
C ALA A 932 12.93 9.06 33.68
N GLU A 933 11.80 8.34 33.72
CA GLU A 933 10.89 8.38 34.86
C GLU A 933 11.40 7.44 35.95
N ALA A 934 11.55 8.00 37.15
CA ALA A 934 11.96 7.33 38.36
C ALA A 934 10.82 6.45 38.91
N SER A 935 11.17 5.27 39.44
CA SER A 935 10.32 4.51 40.35
C SER A 935 11.08 4.21 41.66
N PRO A 936 10.44 4.27 42.84
CA PRO A 936 11.12 4.39 44.12
C PRO A 936 11.13 3.05 44.87
N PHE A 937 12.30 2.50 45.21
CA PHE A 937 12.40 1.55 46.32
C PHE A 937 13.73 1.69 47.08
N ALA A 938 13.59 1.54 48.39
CA ALA A 938 14.46 2.04 49.43
C ALA A 938 15.71 1.16 49.71
N ARG A 939 16.67 1.83 50.38
CA ARG A 939 17.97 1.36 50.87
C ARG A 939 17.91 0.13 51.81
N ALA A 940 18.91 -0.75 51.71
CA ALA A 940 19.73 -1.20 52.85
C ALA A 940 21.09 -1.77 52.39
N PRO A 941 22.16 -1.73 53.24
CA PRO A 941 23.56 -1.82 52.81
C PRO A 941 24.32 -3.07 53.31
N GLY A 942 25.39 -3.46 52.62
CA GLY A 942 26.58 -4.00 53.29
C GLY A 942 27.31 -5.20 52.67
N ARG A 943 28.62 -4.97 52.44
CA ARG A 943 29.81 -5.86 52.51
C ARG A 943 30.32 -6.60 51.27
N ASN A 944 31.48 -6.11 50.80
CA ASN A 944 32.82 -6.73 50.66
C ASN A 944 32.91 -8.20 50.20
N ASP A 945 33.85 -8.65 49.36
CA ASP A 945 35.06 -8.08 48.75
C ASP A 945 35.57 -9.10 47.70
N LYS A 946 36.48 -8.63 46.83
CA LYS A 946 37.53 -9.35 46.06
C LYS A 946 37.25 -9.71 44.58
N GLN A 947 37.73 -8.83 43.70
CA GLN A 947 38.51 -9.22 42.53
C GLN A 947 39.62 -8.16 42.26
N PRO A 948 40.88 -8.56 42.00
CA PRO A 948 41.94 -7.63 41.65
C PRO A 948 42.07 -7.39 40.14
N ALA A 949 42.22 -6.09 39.83
CA ALA A 949 42.82 -5.36 38.71
C ALA A 949 43.45 -6.09 37.51
N ARG A 950 43.12 -5.62 36.30
CA ARG A 950 43.96 -4.83 35.35
C ARG A 950 43.11 -4.56 34.07
N VAL A 951 43.18 -3.50 33.28
CA VAL A 951 43.91 -2.21 33.16
C VAL A 951 43.20 -1.47 32.01
N GLY A 952 43.00 -0.16 32.12
CA GLY A 952 42.71 0.71 30.97
C GLY A 952 41.40 1.48 31.11
N GLY A 953 41.42 2.51 31.95
CA GLY A 953 40.36 3.50 32.06
C GLY A 953 40.59 4.67 31.10
N ASP A 954 39.48 5.28 30.69
CA ASP A 954 39.23 6.70 30.90
C ASP A 954 37.72 6.92 30.87
N ASP A 955 37.09 6.76 32.04
CA ASP A 955 35.81 7.37 32.38
C ASP A 955 36.03 8.89 32.49
N ALA A 956 35.75 9.60 31.40
CA ALA A 956 35.61 11.05 31.41
C ALA A 956 34.20 11.42 30.97
N THR A 957 33.35 11.77 31.94
CA THR A 957 32.13 12.54 31.70
C THR A 957 32.45 13.77 30.84
N PRO A 958 31.78 14.00 29.70
CA PRO A 958 32.08 15.15 28.84
C PRO A 958 31.68 16.45 29.55
N LYS A 959 32.67 17.16 30.10
CA LYS A 959 32.54 18.59 30.42
C LYS A 959 32.55 19.38 29.12
N THR A 960 31.50 20.16 28.88
CA THR A 960 31.45 21.13 27.78
C THR A 960 32.51 22.21 28.02
N VAL A 961 33.59 22.21 27.25
CA VAL A 961 34.60 23.27 27.27
C VAL A 961 34.04 24.46 26.47
N ARG A 962 33.63 25.53 27.14
CA ARG A 962 33.52 26.85 26.50
C ARG A 962 34.95 27.31 26.19
N ARG A 963 35.26 27.54 24.92
CA ARG A 963 36.51 28.21 24.52
C ARG A 963 36.37 29.70 24.78
N ASP A 964 37.35 30.27 25.47
CA ASP A 964 37.43 31.72 25.73
C ASP A 964 38.01 32.52 24.54
N GLU A 965 38.40 31.86 23.44
CA GLU A 965 38.96 32.53 22.25
C GLU A 965 38.18 32.23 20.95
N PRO A 966 38.06 33.21 20.03
CA PRO A 966 37.32 33.05 18.77
C PRO A 966 37.90 31.95 17.88
N LYS A 967 37.02 31.16 17.25
CA LYS A 967 37.43 30.13 16.28
C LYS A 967 38.03 30.80 15.04
N VAL A 968 39.34 30.61 14.84
CA VAL A 968 40.08 31.13 13.68
C VAL A 968 39.49 30.55 12.39
N GLY A 969 38.99 31.43 11.52
CA GLY A 969 38.40 31.07 10.26
C GLY A 969 39.45 30.62 9.25
N ARG A 970 39.07 29.77 8.29
CA ARG A 970 39.98 29.23 7.25
C ARG A 970 40.75 30.30 6.48
N ASN A 971 40.20 31.51 6.35
CA ASN A 971 40.82 32.63 5.62
C ASN A 971 41.54 33.66 6.50
N ASP A 972 41.52 33.49 7.82
CA ASP A 972 42.17 34.42 8.76
C ASP A 972 43.68 34.19 8.83
N PRO A 973 44.47 35.16 9.31
CA PRO A 973 45.90 34.99 9.54
C PRO A 973 46.17 33.82 10.48
N CYS A 974 47.15 32.98 10.13
CA CYS A 974 47.47 31.82 10.92
C CYS A 974 48.07 32.25 12.29
N PRO A 975 47.58 31.71 13.43
CA PRO A 975 48.02 32.13 14.76
C PRO A 975 49.50 31.90 15.08
N CYS A 976 50.18 31.07 14.27
CA CYS A 976 51.61 30.82 14.41
C CYS A 976 52.51 32.01 14.01
N GLY A 977 51.92 33.14 13.58
CA GLY A 977 52.67 34.34 13.19
C GLY A 977 53.35 34.26 11.82
N SER A 978 53.06 33.24 11.01
CA SER A 978 53.69 33.03 9.69
C SER A 978 53.29 34.02 8.60
N GLY A 979 52.33 34.91 8.86
CA GLY A 979 51.78 35.87 7.89
C GLY A 979 50.88 35.25 6.79
N LYS A 980 50.71 33.91 6.75
CA LYS A 980 49.86 33.21 5.78
C LYS A 980 48.44 32.99 6.34
N LYS A 981 47.44 32.83 5.45
CA LYS A 981 46.06 32.42 5.84
C LYS A 981 46.06 31.01 6.42
N TYR A 982 45.21 30.74 7.43
CA TYR A 982 45.18 29.46 8.17
C TYR A 982 45.08 28.23 7.24
N LYS A 983 44.19 28.25 6.24
CA LYS A 983 44.04 27.16 5.25
C LYS A 983 45.28 26.85 4.40
N LYS A 984 46.25 27.77 4.34
CA LYS A 984 47.51 27.61 3.60
C LYS A 984 48.71 27.39 4.53
N CYS A 985 48.45 27.16 5.81
CA CYS A 985 49.44 26.87 6.84
C CYS A 985 48.94 25.69 7.69
N HIS A 986 48.67 25.88 8.98
CA HIS A 986 48.24 24.80 9.87
C HIS A 986 46.89 24.16 9.49
N GLY A 987 46.05 24.85 8.74
CA GLY A 987 44.82 24.30 8.17
C GLY A 987 44.96 23.67 6.79
N ALA A 988 46.19 23.44 6.29
CA ALA A 988 46.44 22.83 4.98
C ALA A 988 46.50 21.29 5.03
N ALA A 989 46.65 20.70 6.22
CA ALA A 989 46.71 19.24 6.43
C ALA A 989 45.47 18.70 7.18
N ALA A 990 44.34 19.42 7.12
CA ALA A 990 43.08 19.08 7.77
C ALA A 990 41.88 19.17 6.81
#